data_AF-A0A8T4QA63-F1
#
_entry.id   AF-A0A8T4QA63-F1
#
_cell.length_a   1.000
_cell.length_b   1.000
_cell.length_c   1.000
_cell.angle_alpha   90.00
_cell.angle_beta   90.00
_cell.angle_gamma   90.00
#
_symmetry.space_group_name_H-M   'P 1'
#
loop_
_entity.id
_entity.type
_entity.pdbx_description
1 polymer ?
#
loop_
_entity_poly.entity_id
_entity_poly.type
_entity_poly.pdbx_seq_one_letter_code
_entity_poly.pdbx_strand_id
1 'polypeptide(L)'
;VSVKILDKDGGGSLSDLSDALNFCLNNVDDYNISVVSMSLGTSDDLFNSYCDTESGFLLSLSSLVNQLVAKDVVVLASSGNDFNTTHLPAPACLSNVTAVAASNDDDIFYGNSNRNSLVKFVAPGVNIVSYWKDGLLYSGSGTSMAAPHLAGAILLIQHFNELQYGTKFVVSEVLRMIKENGVSVNDAVTGLNFTRVDVYSALEIPEGFWVSILTPENVTYNFHEQGLSYLTYGFIDSCWMNLNGVNQTCGVFNATEGSNYLEIFVNTTDSRTNSSSIYFSVDTTNPYLIINSPINGSMITSENINLSIFTDANSCYYNITGLTNFDCKETNIIQNYGNYEMGVFVYDSVNNTNNTLVSFSFAPEFPIVNSLSPENNLKIAVNSYNFSCSVVGEKVDEVSLYGNFDGVYEEEITETVSGIDVLTNFTRGLNSGVYSWSCSGKDMDNDIGFSNNRTLTVDLDSPVLDLLSPNQSANLTSNPIEFKYNVTDLTSVSLCELYIDGVKSREDTEVFKEIVQSFSDSLSNGDHSFFISCIDEMGHGVNSSLRTINVNVIPESTSTPVASSSGGGGGGGGGSSKKDDTVEEVVAEIVDKEIPDTELEQESELSETDSAEASMNSITGLVTSDFAENLKGVSKVIGYAILSLIGIGVILFGGARLLHHDWESDDVGMKMQAKMFIQDKYNWIKDKLKRKDQFDGKDGSQF
;
A
#
# COMPACT_ATOMS: atom_id res chain seq x y z
N VAL A 1 21.01 15.92 -37.08
CA VAL A 1 21.61 14.85 -36.25
C VAL A 1 21.00 13.52 -36.67
N SER A 2 21.74 12.40 -36.62
CA SER A 2 21.20 11.06 -36.85
C SER A 2 21.25 10.27 -35.55
N VAL A 3 20.11 9.69 -35.15
CA VAL A 3 19.98 8.87 -33.93
C VAL A 3 19.55 7.47 -34.35
N LYS A 4 20.40 6.47 -34.10
CA LYS A 4 20.14 5.08 -34.50
C LYS A 4 19.38 4.35 -33.40
N ILE A 5 18.11 4.04 -33.65
CA ILE A 5 17.23 3.30 -32.73
C ILE A 5 16.69 1.97 -33.30
N LEU A 6 16.94 1.71 -34.59
CA LEU A 6 16.56 0.46 -35.24
C LEU A 6 17.82 -0.38 -35.51
N ASP A 7 17.66 -1.68 -35.37
CA ASP A 7 18.68 -2.67 -35.67
C ASP A 7 18.87 -2.87 -37.19
N LYS A 8 19.65 -3.88 -37.57
CA LYS A 8 19.95 -4.17 -38.98
C LYS A 8 18.74 -4.69 -39.78
N ASP A 9 17.73 -5.21 -39.10
CA ASP A 9 16.53 -5.80 -39.69
C ASP A 9 15.36 -4.80 -39.68
N GLY A 10 15.56 -3.61 -39.08
CA GLY A 10 14.56 -2.54 -38.99
C GLY A 10 13.68 -2.64 -37.75
N GLY A 11 13.98 -3.56 -36.83
CA GLY A 11 13.30 -3.67 -35.54
C GLY A 11 13.92 -2.76 -34.49
N GLY A 12 13.14 -2.37 -33.48
CA GLY A 12 13.60 -1.57 -32.35
C GLY A 12 12.61 -1.65 -31.20
N SER A 13 13.01 -1.17 -30.02
CA SER A 13 12.14 -1.12 -28.86
C SER A 13 11.54 0.26 -28.67
N LEU A 14 10.35 0.31 -28.05
CA LEU A 14 9.77 1.58 -27.61
C LEU A 14 10.70 2.32 -26.63
N SER A 15 11.46 1.60 -25.79
CA SER A 15 12.49 2.19 -24.92
C SER A 15 13.59 2.92 -25.71
N ASP A 16 14.10 2.34 -26.81
CA ASP A 16 15.10 3.02 -27.65
C ASP A 16 14.56 4.31 -28.25
N LEU A 17 13.27 4.32 -28.63
CA LEU A 17 12.59 5.51 -29.11
C LEU A 17 12.48 6.58 -28.01
N SER A 18 12.13 6.20 -26.78
CA SER A 18 12.09 7.11 -25.64
C SER A 18 13.47 7.73 -25.36
N ASP A 19 14.52 6.92 -25.35
CA ASP A 19 15.90 7.40 -25.15
C ASP A 19 16.34 8.36 -26.27
N ALA A 20 15.94 8.10 -27.51
CA ALA A 20 16.23 9.00 -28.63
C ALA A 20 15.48 10.32 -28.57
N LEU A 21 14.20 10.32 -28.18
CA LEU A 21 13.45 11.57 -27.99
C LEU A 21 14.04 12.38 -26.82
N ASN A 22 14.40 11.72 -25.72
CA ASN A 22 15.08 12.36 -24.61
C ASN A 22 16.47 12.92 -25.00
N PHE A 23 17.23 12.19 -25.84
CA PHE A 23 18.47 12.71 -26.41
C PHE A 23 18.22 13.96 -27.26
N CYS A 24 17.23 13.93 -28.16
CA CYS A 24 16.86 15.11 -28.95
C CYS A 24 16.47 16.28 -28.04
N LEU A 25 15.68 16.04 -27.00
CA LEU A 25 15.22 17.05 -26.05
C LEU A 25 16.39 17.74 -25.31
N ASN A 26 17.34 16.95 -24.83
CA ASN A 26 18.50 17.46 -24.10
C ASN A 26 19.53 18.16 -24.99
N ASN A 27 19.44 18.00 -26.31
CA ASN A 27 20.39 18.58 -27.27
C ASN A 27 19.70 19.49 -28.31
N VAL A 28 18.50 20.00 -28.02
CA VAL A 28 17.77 20.91 -28.93
C VAL A 28 18.64 22.12 -29.28
N ASP A 29 19.22 22.77 -28.27
CA ASP A 29 19.99 23.99 -28.45
C ASP A 29 21.38 23.72 -29.07
N ASP A 30 22.04 22.64 -28.62
CA ASP A 30 23.41 22.29 -29.07
C ASP A 30 23.46 21.92 -30.56
N TYR A 31 22.42 21.27 -31.07
CA TYR A 31 22.33 20.90 -32.48
C TYR A 31 21.34 21.73 -33.29
N ASN A 32 20.70 22.74 -32.69
CA ASN A 32 19.64 23.56 -33.31
C ASN A 32 18.55 22.67 -33.94
N ILE A 33 18.04 21.72 -33.15
CA ILE A 33 17.04 20.75 -33.60
C ILE A 33 15.70 21.47 -33.73
N SER A 34 15.22 21.63 -34.96
CA SER A 34 13.88 22.21 -35.24
C SER A 34 12.85 21.17 -35.66
N VAL A 35 13.27 19.99 -36.11
CA VAL A 35 12.38 18.89 -36.53
C VAL A 35 12.98 17.55 -36.12
N VAL A 36 12.16 16.69 -35.53
CA VAL A 36 12.40 15.25 -35.33
C VAL A 36 11.51 14.49 -36.32
N SER A 37 12.12 13.70 -37.21
CA SER A 37 11.41 12.92 -38.24
C SER A 37 11.60 11.43 -37.99
N MET A 38 10.49 10.71 -37.84
CA MET A 38 10.48 9.29 -37.48
C MET A 38 9.72 8.49 -38.54
N SER A 39 10.42 7.62 -39.25
CA SER A 39 9.84 6.78 -40.30
C SER A 39 9.61 5.35 -39.79
N LEU A 40 8.90 5.22 -38.67
CA LEU A 40 8.68 3.98 -37.90
C LEU A 40 7.27 3.95 -37.30
N GLY A 41 6.86 2.78 -36.82
CA GLY A 41 5.61 2.58 -36.07
C GLY A 41 5.57 1.22 -35.39
N THR A 42 4.75 1.08 -34.34
CA THR A 42 4.42 -0.21 -33.72
C THR A 42 3.71 -1.15 -34.70
N SER A 43 4.01 -2.45 -34.63
CA SER A 43 3.38 -3.48 -35.48
C SER A 43 2.09 -4.05 -34.89
N ASP A 44 2.02 -4.15 -33.56
CA ASP A 44 0.98 -4.93 -32.86
C ASP A 44 -0.10 -4.01 -32.26
N ASP A 45 0.29 -2.83 -31.79
CA ASP A 45 -0.60 -1.84 -31.21
C ASP A 45 -0.99 -0.77 -32.23
N LEU A 46 -2.28 -0.70 -32.56
CA LEU A 46 -2.86 0.27 -33.48
C LEU A 46 -4.06 0.97 -32.81
N PHE A 47 -4.17 2.29 -32.99
CA PHE A 47 -5.11 3.14 -32.24
C PHE A 47 -6.03 3.93 -33.17
N ASN A 48 -7.33 3.93 -32.88
CA ASN A 48 -8.34 4.67 -33.66
C ASN A 48 -8.57 6.12 -33.15
N SER A 49 -8.00 6.46 -32.02
CA SER A 49 -7.97 7.79 -31.40
C SER A 49 -6.55 8.14 -30.96
N TYR A 50 -6.37 9.32 -30.37
CA TYR A 50 -5.10 9.66 -29.76
C TYR A 50 -4.71 8.64 -28.68
N CYS A 51 -3.45 8.21 -28.71
CA CYS A 51 -2.97 7.08 -27.90
C CYS A 51 -2.11 7.51 -26.70
N ASP A 52 -2.15 8.79 -26.34
CA ASP A 52 -1.31 9.41 -25.32
C ASP A 52 -1.38 8.71 -23.96
N THR A 53 -2.53 8.13 -23.60
CA THR A 53 -2.79 7.55 -22.28
C THR A 53 -3.07 6.04 -22.32
N GLU A 54 -2.94 5.39 -23.47
CA GLU A 54 -3.32 3.97 -23.65
C GLU A 54 -2.40 2.99 -22.90
N SER A 55 -1.20 3.44 -22.50
CA SER A 55 -0.34 2.72 -21.57
C SER A 55 0.59 3.68 -20.82
N GLY A 56 1.12 3.26 -19.67
CA GLY A 56 2.11 4.06 -18.92
C GLY A 56 3.37 4.37 -19.72
N PHE A 57 3.71 3.52 -20.70
CA PHE A 57 4.80 3.78 -21.63
C PHE A 57 4.44 4.91 -22.61
N LEU A 58 3.26 4.84 -23.23
CA LEU A 58 2.80 5.87 -24.18
C LEU A 58 2.59 7.22 -23.49
N LEU A 59 2.20 7.24 -22.22
CA LEU A 59 2.13 8.45 -21.41
C LEU A 59 3.52 9.10 -21.26
N SER A 60 4.54 8.29 -20.99
CA SER A 60 5.93 8.77 -20.88
C SER A 60 6.44 9.29 -22.23
N LEU A 61 6.12 8.59 -23.32
CA LEU A 61 6.50 8.99 -24.67
C LEU A 61 5.79 10.29 -25.11
N SER A 62 4.49 10.42 -24.83
CA SER A 62 3.71 11.65 -25.06
C SER A 62 4.31 12.83 -24.30
N SER A 63 4.70 12.64 -23.04
CA SER A 63 5.37 13.68 -22.25
C SER A 63 6.67 14.19 -22.89
N LEU A 64 7.51 13.31 -23.44
CA LEU A 64 8.73 13.71 -24.16
C LEU A 64 8.41 14.48 -25.45
N VAL A 65 7.41 14.03 -26.20
CA VAL A 65 6.93 14.76 -27.40
C VAL A 65 6.43 16.15 -27.01
N ASN A 66 5.63 16.26 -25.96
CA ASN A 66 5.08 17.53 -25.48
C ASN A 66 6.19 18.50 -25.07
N GLN A 67 7.25 18.02 -24.43
CA GLN A 67 8.42 18.82 -24.06
C GLN A 67 9.23 19.29 -25.28
N LEU A 68 9.35 18.46 -26.33
CA LEU A 68 9.96 18.86 -27.60
C LEU A 68 9.12 19.94 -28.30
N VAL A 69 7.80 19.76 -28.38
CA VAL A 69 6.88 20.74 -28.97
C VAL A 69 6.89 22.06 -28.19
N ALA A 70 6.96 22.01 -26.86
CA ALA A 70 7.11 23.20 -26.00
C ALA A 70 8.44 23.96 -26.24
N LYS A 71 9.44 23.30 -26.83
CA LYS A 71 10.70 23.91 -27.30
C LYS A 71 10.66 24.29 -28.78
N ASP A 72 9.48 24.37 -29.38
CA ASP A 72 9.28 24.73 -30.79
C ASP A 72 9.94 23.72 -31.77
N VAL A 73 9.97 22.43 -31.38
CA VAL A 73 10.45 21.32 -32.22
C VAL A 73 9.28 20.55 -32.80
N VAL A 74 9.21 20.42 -34.13
CA VAL A 74 8.20 19.58 -34.77
C VAL A 74 8.55 18.11 -34.62
N VAL A 75 7.62 17.31 -34.10
CA VAL A 75 7.76 15.84 -34.07
C VAL A 75 6.85 15.23 -35.13
N LEU A 76 7.45 14.54 -36.10
CA LEU A 76 6.76 13.93 -37.24
C LEU A 76 6.91 12.41 -37.18
N ALA A 77 5.83 11.69 -37.50
CA ALA A 77 5.89 10.24 -37.68
C ALA A 77 5.16 9.78 -38.94
N SER A 78 5.68 8.75 -39.60
CA SER A 78 4.99 8.06 -40.70
C SER A 78 3.71 7.38 -40.20
N SER A 79 2.61 7.46 -40.96
CA SER A 79 1.34 6.88 -40.52
C SER A 79 1.26 5.36 -40.57
N GLY A 80 2.18 4.67 -41.26
CA GLY A 80 2.19 3.20 -41.42
C GLY A 80 1.73 2.73 -42.81
N ASN A 81 1.95 1.45 -43.14
CA ASN A 81 1.89 0.92 -44.51
C ASN A 81 1.01 -0.36 -44.64
N ASP A 82 -0.08 -0.46 -43.87
CA ASP A 82 -0.93 -1.66 -43.75
C ASP A 82 -2.34 -1.48 -44.34
N PHE A 83 -2.57 -0.38 -45.07
CA PHE A 83 -3.89 0.04 -45.57
C PHE A 83 -4.96 0.16 -44.47
N ASN A 84 -4.56 0.47 -43.23
CA ASN A 84 -5.51 0.63 -42.14
C ASN A 84 -6.22 1.98 -42.25
N THR A 85 -7.54 1.95 -42.48
CA THR A 85 -8.38 3.14 -42.66
C THR A 85 -9.01 3.65 -41.35
N THR A 86 -8.68 3.02 -40.23
CA THR A 86 -9.33 3.27 -38.94
C THR A 86 -8.32 3.50 -37.82
N HIS A 87 -7.13 2.91 -37.89
CA HIS A 87 -6.13 2.97 -36.83
C HIS A 87 -4.75 3.43 -37.34
N LEU A 88 -3.96 4.06 -36.45
CA LEU A 88 -2.56 4.42 -36.64
C LEU A 88 -1.67 3.76 -35.58
N PRO A 89 -0.40 3.46 -35.90
CA PRO A 89 0.58 2.97 -34.93
C PRO A 89 1.13 4.10 -34.05
N ALA A 90 1.70 3.75 -32.89
CA ALA A 90 2.54 4.67 -32.13
C ALA A 90 3.91 4.82 -32.81
N PRO A 91 4.53 6.02 -32.82
CA PRO A 91 4.08 7.26 -32.17
C PRO A 91 3.14 8.13 -33.03
N ALA A 92 2.76 7.72 -34.24
CA ALA A 92 1.92 8.54 -35.13
C ALA A 92 0.51 8.82 -34.56
N CYS A 93 0.01 7.97 -33.67
CA CYS A 93 -1.25 8.20 -32.95
C CYS A 93 -1.14 9.22 -31.79
N LEU A 94 0.04 9.68 -31.39
CA LEU A 94 0.17 10.63 -30.27
C LEU A 94 -0.32 12.02 -30.68
N SER A 95 -1.02 12.70 -29.77
CA SER A 95 -1.70 13.98 -30.03
C SER A 95 -0.81 15.07 -30.62
N ASN A 96 0.41 15.22 -30.08
CA ASN A 96 1.40 16.21 -30.49
C ASN A 96 2.42 15.67 -31.51
N VAL A 97 2.21 14.47 -32.04
CA VAL A 97 2.95 13.96 -33.20
C VAL A 97 2.17 14.25 -34.47
N THR A 98 2.86 14.84 -35.44
CA THR A 98 2.28 15.09 -36.76
C THR A 98 2.38 13.81 -37.60
N ALA A 99 1.27 13.08 -37.70
CA ALA A 99 1.16 11.89 -38.55
C ALA A 99 1.15 12.25 -40.05
N VAL A 100 2.03 11.61 -40.82
CA VAL A 100 2.24 11.87 -42.25
C VAL A 100 1.92 10.64 -43.09
N ALA A 101 0.92 10.78 -43.96
CA ALA A 101 0.57 9.78 -44.97
C ALA A 101 1.25 10.05 -46.32
N ALA A 102 1.20 9.08 -47.22
CA ALA A 102 1.88 9.13 -48.51
C ALA A 102 0.93 9.34 -49.69
N SER A 103 1.35 10.12 -50.69
CA SER A 103 0.75 10.19 -52.03
C SER A 103 1.77 9.92 -53.14
N ASN A 104 1.28 9.69 -54.36
CA ASN A 104 2.07 9.68 -55.58
C ASN A 104 2.07 11.08 -56.27
N ASP A 105 2.68 11.14 -57.46
CA ASP A 105 2.82 12.37 -58.26
C ASP A 105 1.48 12.93 -58.79
N ASP A 106 0.42 12.11 -58.83
CA ASP A 106 -0.92 12.51 -59.27
C ASP A 106 -1.80 13.00 -58.10
N ASP A 107 -1.20 13.24 -56.92
CA ASP A 107 -1.90 13.57 -55.68
C ASP A 107 -2.92 12.49 -55.26
N ILE A 108 -2.64 11.23 -55.61
CA ILE A 108 -3.44 10.06 -55.20
C ILE A 108 -2.76 9.40 -53.99
N PHE A 109 -3.55 9.03 -52.98
CA PHE A 109 -3.06 8.30 -51.80
C PHE A 109 -2.29 7.03 -52.20
N TYR A 110 -1.16 6.81 -51.53
CA TYR A 110 -0.46 5.54 -51.61
C TYR A 110 -1.36 4.43 -51.09
N GLY A 111 -1.57 3.41 -51.92
CA GLY A 111 -2.56 2.35 -51.68
C GLY A 111 -2.35 1.53 -50.42
N ASN A 112 -1.20 1.62 -49.73
CA ASN A 112 -1.00 0.97 -48.43
C ASN A 112 -0.89 1.96 -47.26
N SER A 113 -1.03 3.27 -47.49
CA SER A 113 -0.91 4.25 -46.41
C SER A 113 -2.04 4.06 -45.38
N ASN A 114 -1.67 3.85 -44.11
CA ASN A 114 -2.63 3.94 -43.01
C ASN A 114 -3.14 5.38 -42.91
N ARG A 115 -4.43 5.55 -42.66
CA ARG A 115 -5.10 6.86 -42.65
C ARG A 115 -6.43 6.82 -41.92
N ASN A 116 -6.60 7.71 -40.95
CA ASN A 116 -7.85 8.02 -40.28
C ASN A 116 -7.88 9.53 -39.99
N SER A 117 -8.79 10.00 -39.13
CA SER A 117 -8.90 11.40 -38.73
C SER A 117 -7.67 11.98 -38.02
N LEU A 118 -6.73 11.15 -37.54
CA LEU A 118 -5.51 11.60 -36.86
C LEU A 118 -4.40 11.99 -37.83
N VAL A 119 -4.42 11.51 -39.08
CA VAL A 119 -3.44 11.91 -40.10
C VAL A 119 -3.56 13.41 -40.37
N LYS A 120 -2.46 14.14 -40.19
CA LYS A 120 -2.44 15.61 -40.31
C LYS A 120 -2.16 16.06 -41.74
N PHE A 121 -1.16 15.45 -42.36
CA PHE A 121 -0.67 15.84 -43.69
C PHE A 121 -0.37 14.64 -44.57
N VAL A 122 -0.32 14.91 -45.87
CA VAL A 122 0.16 14.00 -46.90
C VAL A 122 1.45 14.56 -47.50
N ALA A 123 2.35 13.70 -47.91
CA ALA A 123 3.53 14.11 -48.66
C ALA A 123 3.91 13.05 -49.70
N PRO A 124 4.74 13.40 -50.72
CA PRO A 124 5.21 12.43 -51.70
C PRO A 124 5.90 11.23 -51.03
N GLY A 125 5.40 10.03 -51.32
CA GLY A 125 5.89 8.81 -50.71
C GLY A 125 5.92 7.60 -51.64
N VAL A 126 5.68 7.78 -52.95
CA VAL A 126 5.68 6.70 -53.95
C VAL A 126 6.85 6.91 -54.92
N ASN A 127 7.62 5.85 -55.18
CA ASN A 127 8.77 5.82 -56.09
C ASN A 127 9.85 6.89 -55.79
N ILE A 128 10.05 7.20 -54.50
CA ILE A 128 11.00 8.21 -54.06
C ILE A 128 12.42 7.68 -54.21
N VAL A 129 13.23 8.39 -55.00
CA VAL A 129 14.66 8.09 -55.19
C VAL A 129 15.47 8.82 -54.11
N SER A 130 16.26 8.08 -53.34
CA SER A 130 17.15 8.63 -52.31
C SER A 130 18.47 7.86 -52.22
N TYR A 131 19.38 8.37 -51.39
CA TYR A 131 20.65 7.73 -51.09
C TYR A 131 20.46 6.42 -50.34
N TRP A 132 21.33 5.46 -50.64
CA TRP A 132 21.42 4.15 -50.03
C TRP A 132 22.86 3.89 -49.58
N LYS A 133 23.09 2.75 -48.92
CA LYS A 133 24.43 2.34 -48.49
C LYS A 133 25.41 2.28 -49.66
N ASP A 134 26.69 2.45 -49.35
CA ASP A 134 27.80 2.38 -50.30
C ASP A 134 27.73 3.40 -51.45
N GLY A 135 27.04 4.52 -51.23
CA GLY A 135 26.88 5.59 -52.23
C GLY A 135 25.90 5.26 -53.36
N LEU A 136 25.12 4.20 -53.21
CA LEU A 136 24.11 3.80 -54.19
C LEU A 136 22.84 4.64 -54.07
N LEU A 137 21.97 4.54 -55.08
CA LEU A 137 20.61 5.09 -55.04
C LEU A 137 19.61 3.96 -54.88
N TYR A 138 18.51 4.25 -54.19
CA TYR A 138 17.39 3.34 -53.98
C TYR A 138 16.07 4.08 -54.29
N SER A 139 15.13 3.39 -54.93
CA SER A 139 13.76 3.87 -55.14
C SER A 139 12.82 3.07 -54.25
N GLY A 140 12.12 3.75 -53.35
CA GLY A 140 11.22 3.15 -52.37
C GLY A 140 9.85 3.82 -52.34
N SER A 141 8.86 3.09 -51.82
CA SER A 141 7.50 3.58 -51.62
C SER A 141 7.02 3.28 -50.20
N GLY A 142 6.43 4.26 -49.54
CA GLY A 142 5.88 4.14 -48.20
C GLY A 142 5.73 5.49 -47.49
N THR A 143 4.96 5.50 -46.40
CA THR A 143 4.83 6.66 -45.50
C THR A 143 6.16 7.05 -44.85
N SER A 144 7.09 6.09 -44.73
CA SER A 144 8.48 6.30 -44.35
C SER A 144 9.24 7.26 -45.28
N MET A 145 8.82 7.39 -46.54
CA MET A 145 9.39 8.34 -47.51
C MET A 145 8.64 9.68 -47.48
N ALA A 146 7.39 9.71 -47.04
CA ALA A 146 6.59 10.93 -46.95
C ALA A 146 6.98 11.80 -45.74
N ALA A 147 7.14 11.21 -44.55
CA ALA A 147 7.54 11.94 -43.34
C ALA A 147 8.78 12.84 -43.50
N PRO A 148 9.90 12.41 -44.11
CA PRO A 148 11.07 13.26 -44.33
C PRO A 148 10.85 14.38 -45.37
N HIS A 149 9.93 14.22 -46.33
CA HIS A 149 9.57 15.33 -47.23
C HIS A 149 8.91 16.46 -46.47
N LEU A 150 7.96 16.14 -45.58
CA LEU A 150 7.33 17.16 -44.74
C LEU A 150 8.34 17.81 -43.79
N ALA A 151 9.26 17.03 -43.22
CA ALA A 151 10.34 17.57 -42.39
C ALA A 151 11.17 18.63 -43.12
N GLY A 152 11.59 18.33 -44.36
CA GLY A 152 12.32 19.28 -45.19
C GLY A 152 11.49 20.51 -45.55
N ALA A 153 10.22 20.33 -45.89
CA ALA A 153 9.32 21.43 -46.20
C ALA A 153 9.14 22.42 -45.04
N ILE A 154 8.95 21.91 -43.82
CA ILE A 154 8.84 22.72 -42.60
C ILE A 154 10.11 23.55 -42.39
N LEU A 155 11.28 22.93 -42.49
CA LEU A 155 12.56 23.63 -42.34
C LEU A 155 12.76 24.72 -43.40
N LEU A 156 12.35 24.47 -44.66
CA LEU A 156 12.43 25.46 -45.73
C LEU A 156 11.53 26.67 -45.45
N ILE A 157 10.30 26.45 -44.98
CA ILE A 157 9.37 27.53 -44.62
C ILE A 157 9.91 28.35 -43.45
N GLN A 158 10.41 27.69 -42.39
CA GLN A 158 11.02 28.37 -41.25
C GLN A 158 12.23 29.21 -41.65
N HIS A 159 13.12 28.64 -42.48
CA HIS A 159 14.34 29.32 -42.91
C HIS A 159 14.04 30.49 -43.84
N PHE A 160 13.05 30.37 -44.74
CA PHE A 160 12.60 31.50 -45.56
C PHE A 160 12.18 32.68 -44.68
N ASN A 161 11.39 32.45 -43.64
CA ASN A 161 10.96 33.51 -42.73
C ASN A 161 12.14 34.15 -41.99
N GLU A 162 13.08 33.33 -41.54
CA GLU A 162 14.30 33.80 -40.87
C GLU A 162 15.12 34.71 -41.78
N LEU A 163 15.24 34.38 -43.07
CA LEU A 163 15.93 35.21 -44.06
C LEU A 163 15.19 36.51 -44.39
N GLN A 164 13.87 36.47 -44.53
CA GLN A 164 13.08 37.65 -44.91
C GLN A 164 12.87 38.62 -43.75
N TYR A 165 12.67 38.11 -42.53
CA TYR A 165 12.18 38.90 -41.39
C TYR A 165 13.05 38.79 -40.14
N GLY A 166 14.13 38.00 -40.16
CA GLY A 166 15.07 37.87 -39.04
C GLY A 166 14.56 37.01 -37.88
N THR A 167 13.46 36.27 -38.06
CA THR A 167 12.89 35.36 -37.06
C THR A 167 12.38 34.08 -37.72
N LYS A 168 12.45 32.94 -37.05
CA LYS A 168 11.78 31.70 -37.50
C LYS A 168 10.28 31.80 -37.23
N PHE A 169 9.47 31.11 -38.04
CA PHE A 169 8.09 30.85 -37.67
C PHE A 169 8.04 29.78 -36.58
N VAL A 170 7.15 30.00 -35.60
CA VAL A 170 6.79 28.96 -34.63
C VAL A 170 6.11 27.79 -35.34
N VAL A 171 6.24 26.59 -34.77
CA VAL A 171 5.79 25.33 -35.37
C VAL A 171 4.31 25.36 -35.75
N SER A 172 3.45 25.82 -34.85
CA SER A 172 2.00 25.89 -35.07
C SER A 172 1.64 26.73 -36.30
N GLU A 173 2.41 27.80 -36.55
CA GLU A 173 2.21 28.66 -37.72
C GLU A 173 2.60 27.95 -39.01
N VAL A 174 3.75 27.27 -39.03
CA VAL A 174 4.19 26.52 -40.21
C VAL A 174 3.19 25.43 -40.57
N LEU A 175 2.73 24.66 -39.59
CA LEU A 175 1.75 23.61 -39.81
C LEU A 175 0.40 24.19 -40.28
N ARG A 176 -0.03 25.33 -39.75
CA ARG A 176 -1.22 26.05 -40.20
C ARG A 176 -1.10 26.51 -41.65
N MET A 177 0.01 27.16 -42.02
CA MET A 177 0.28 27.62 -43.39
C MET A 177 0.22 26.45 -44.39
N ILE A 178 0.82 25.30 -44.04
CA ILE A 178 0.75 24.09 -44.85
C ILE A 178 -0.70 23.59 -44.93
N LYS A 179 -1.44 23.60 -43.82
CA LYS A 179 -2.82 23.07 -43.75
C LYS A 179 -3.79 23.88 -44.60
N GLU A 180 -3.67 25.20 -44.58
CA GLU A 180 -4.57 26.13 -45.27
C GLU A 180 -4.27 26.23 -46.77
N ASN A 181 -2.99 26.26 -47.14
CA ASN A 181 -2.58 26.57 -48.53
C ASN A 181 -2.04 25.36 -49.30
N GLY A 182 -1.87 24.21 -48.65
CA GLY A 182 -1.43 22.99 -49.33
C GLY A 182 -2.48 22.43 -50.28
N VAL A 183 -2.09 21.41 -51.05
CA VAL A 183 -2.96 20.80 -52.04
C VAL A 183 -3.93 19.83 -51.37
N SER A 184 -5.23 20.00 -51.60
CA SER A 184 -6.25 19.09 -51.06
C SER A 184 -6.16 17.73 -51.75
N VAL A 185 -6.03 16.67 -50.94
CA VAL A 185 -6.03 15.27 -51.37
C VAL A 185 -7.28 14.60 -50.80
N ASN A 186 -8.23 14.27 -51.68
CA ASN A 186 -9.44 13.55 -51.31
C ASN A 186 -9.17 12.05 -51.22
N ASP A 187 -9.45 11.44 -50.07
CA ASP A 187 -9.45 9.98 -49.95
C ASP A 187 -10.87 9.44 -50.15
N ALA A 188 -11.13 8.87 -51.33
CA ALA A 188 -12.41 8.26 -51.65
C ALA A 188 -12.76 7.06 -50.75
N VAL A 189 -11.79 6.46 -50.04
CA VAL A 189 -12.02 5.30 -49.17
C VAL A 189 -12.59 5.72 -47.81
N THR A 190 -11.99 6.71 -47.15
CA THR A 190 -12.47 7.20 -45.84
C THR A 190 -13.47 8.35 -45.96
N GLY A 191 -13.55 9.01 -47.12
CA GLY A 191 -14.32 10.25 -47.31
C GLY A 191 -13.66 11.47 -46.69
N LEU A 192 -12.45 11.35 -46.14
CA LEU A 192 -11.70 12.44 -45.54
C LEU A 192 -10.91 13.22 -46.59
N ASN A 193 -10.74 14.52 -46.33
CA ASN A 193 -9.85 15.39 -47.10
C ASN A 193 -8.60 15.67 -46.27
N PHE A 194 -7.45 15.44 -46.88
CA PHE A 194 -6.16 15.72 -46.29
C PHE A 194 -5.43 16.80 -47.09
N THR A 195 -4.36 17.34 -46.50
CA THR A 195 -3.58 18.39 -47.16
C THR A 195 -2.20 17.85 -47.48
N ARG A 196 -1.86 17.79 -48.77
CA ARG A 196 -0.49 17.56 -49.21
C ARG A 196 0.32 18.84 -49.06
N VAL A 197 1.51 18.72 -48.48
CA VAL A 197 2.43 19.85 -48.37
C VAL A 197 2.82 20.43 -49.73
N ASP A 198 2.61 21.74 -49.88
CA ASP A 198 3.12 22.55 -50.99
C ASP A 198 3.87 23.74 -50.38
N VAL A 199 5.20 23.73 -50.50
CA VAL A 199 6.06 24.74 -49.88
C VAL A 199 5.81 26.14 -50.45
N TYR A 200 5.55 26.23 -51.76
CA TYR A 200 5.39 27.52 -52.41
C TYR A 200 4.05 28.14 -52.02
N SER A 201 2.95 27.38 -52.14
CA SER A 201 1.63 27.87 -51.73
C SER A 201 1.56 28.14 -50.22
N ALA A 202 2.23 27.35 -49.38
CA ALA A 202 2.34 27.64 -47.95
C ALA A 202 2.91 29.04 -47.68
N LEU A 203 3.84 29.53 -48.51
CA LEU A 203 4.45 30.85 -48.40
C LEU A 203 3.62 31.99 -49.03
N GLU A 204 2.58 31.69 -49.80
CA GLU A 204 1.63 32.69 -50.32
C GLU A 204 0.71 33.15 -49.19
N ILE A 205 1.25 33.95 -48.26
CA ILE A 205 0.47 34.64 -47.23
C ILE A 205 -0.42 35.65 -47.97
N PRO A 206 -1.77 35.59 -47.83
CA PRO A 206 -2.62 36.60 -48.43
C PRO A 206 -2.24 37.98 -47.88
N GLU A 207 -1.97 38.94 -48.76
CA GLU A 207 -1.73 40.33 -48.37
C GLU A 207 -2.94 40.84 -47.57
N GLY A 208 -2.82 40.92 -46.24
CA GLY A 208 -3.92 41.31 -45.36
C GLY A 208 -3.58 41.19 -43.88
N PHE A 209 -4.09 42.14 -43.09
CA PHE A 209 -4.00 42.12 -41.62
C PHE A 209 -4.85 40.96 -41.09
N TRP A 210 -4.23 39.97 -40.45
CA TRP A 210 -4.92 38.80 -39.87
C TRP A 210 -4.49 38.56 -38.43
N VAL A 211 -5.32 37.82 -37.70
CA VAL A 211 -5.09 37.35 -36.33
C VAL A 211 -5.47 35.87 -36.23
N SER A 212 -4.69 35.08 -35.50
CA SER A 212 -4.98 33.68 -35.23
C SER A 212 -4.66 33.34 -33.78
N ILE A 213 -5.60 32.68 -33.09
CA ILE A 213 -5.37 32.18 -31.72
C ILE A 213 -4.46 30.95 -31.79
N LEU A 214 -3.40 30.95 -30.99
CA LEU A 214 -2.52 29.80 -30.76
C LEU A 214 -2.93 29.04 -29.50
N THR A 215 -3.17 29.75 -28.40
CA THR A 215 -3.67 29.17 -27.15
C THR A 215 -4.86 29.99 -26.64
N PRO A 216 -5.94 29.35 -26.18
CA PRO A 216 -6.14 27.90 -26.08
C PRO A 216 -6.37 27.28 -27.46
N GLU A 217 -5.92 26.03 -27.63
CA GLU A 217 -6.31 25.13 -28.72
C GLU A 217 -7.71 24.52 -28.48
N ASN A 218 -8.33 23.98 -29.53
CA ASN A 218 -9.63 23.31 -29.46
C ASN A 218 -9.51 21.88 -28.89
N VAL A 219 -9.17 21.83 -27.60
CA VAL A 219 -9.00 20.62 -26.79
C VAL A 219 -9.65 20.84 -25.41
N THR A 220 -9.65 19.80 -24.58
CA THR A 220 -10.08 19.88 -23.19
C THR A 220 -8.88 20.03 -22.26
N TYR A 221 -8.89 21.01 -21.38
CA TYR A 221 -7.84 21.28 -20.39
C TYR A 221 -8.27 20.84 -18.99
N ASN A 222 -7.31 20.42 -18.17
CA ASN A 222 -7.55 20.04 -16.77
C ASN A 222 -7.34 21.16 -15.75
N PHE A 223 -7.38 22.43 -16.18
CA PHE A 223 -7.25 23.59 -15.31
C PHE A 223 -8.00 24.81 -15.87
N HIS A 224 -8.48 25.67 -14.99
CA HIS A 224 -9.26 26.86 -15.37
C HIS A 224 -8.42 28.00 -15.96
N GLU A 225 -7.20 28.22 -15.46
CA GLU A 225 -6.38 29.38 -15.83
C GLU A 225 -5.68 29.16 -17.17
N GLN A 226 -6.16 29.81 -18.22
CA GLN A 226 -5.63 29.68 -19.57
C GLN A 226 -4.85 30.91 -19.99
N GLY A 227 -3.75 30.70 -20.70
CA GLY A 227 -2.98 31.76 -21.34
C GLY A 227 -3.50 32.04 -22.74
N LEU A 228 -3.72 33.31 -23.07
CA LEU A 228 -3.92 33.72 -24.45
C LEU A 228 -2.56 33.93 -25.15
N SER A 229 -2.33 33.16 -26.21
CA SER A 229 -1.28 33.41 -27.20
C SER A 229 -1.93 33.54 -28.57
N TYR A 230 -1.49 34.50 -29.37
CA TYR A 230 -2.02 34.73 -30.71
C TYR A 230 -0.94 35.28 -31.63
N LEU A 231 -1.10 35.02 -32.93
CA LEU A 231 -0.28 35.57 -34.00
C LEU A 231 -1.06 36.64 -34.74
N THR A 232 -0.34 37.65 -35.22
CA THR A 232 -0.89 38.64 -36.13
C THR A 232 0.10 39.01 -37.22
N TYR A 233 -0.43 39.46 -38.35
CA TYR A 233 0.38 40.09 -39.40
C TYR A 233 0.16 41.61 -39.46
N GLY A 234 1.12 42.39 -38.96
CA GLY A 234 1.09 43.87 -38.92
C GLY A 234 1.39 44.44 -37.52
N PHE A 235 1.56 45.77 -37.42
CA PHE A 235 1.71 46.45 -36.12
C PHE A 235 0.34 46.57 -35.43
N ILE A 236 0.18 45.88 -34.30
CA ILE A 236 -1.02 45.95 -33.46
C ILE A 236 -0.91 47.16 -32.52
N ASP A 237 -2.01 47.89 -32.36
CA ASP A 237 -2.17 48.97 -31.37
C ASP A 237 -2.88 48.49 -30.10
N SER A 238 -3.92 47.65 -30.25
CA SER A 238 -4.70 47.14 -29.10
C SER A 238 -5.28 45.74 -29.35
N CYS A 239 -5.48 44.97 -28.28
CA CYS A 239 -6.15 43.68 -28.29
C CYS A 239 -7.19 43.60 -27.15
N TRP A 240 -8.38 43.08 -27.45
CA TRP A 240 -9.37 42.67 -26.45
C TRP A 240 -9.97 41.32 -26.82
N MET A 241 -10.52 40.61 -25.83
CA MET A 241 -11.13 39.30 -26.04
C MET A 241 -12.54 39.26 -25.46
N ASN A 242 -13.34 38.32 -25.95
CA ASN A 242 -14.64 37.93 -25.43
C ASN A 242 -14.56 36.46 -25.03
N LEU A 243 -14.74 36.18 -23.73
CA LEU A 243 -14.83 34.83 -23.19
C LEU A 243 -16.28 34.58 -22.77
N ASN A 244 -16.97 33.64 -23.43
CA ASN A 244 -18.36 33.27 -23.12
C ASN A 244 -19.34 34.47 -23.05
N GLY A 245 -19.14 35.48 -23.89
CA GLY A 245 -19.96 36.70 -23.90
C GLY A 245 -19.42 37.83 -23.02
N VAL A 246 -18.36 37.62 -22.24
CA VAL A 246 -17.75 38.62 -21.34
C VAL A 246 -16.51 39.23 -21.99
N ASN A 247 -16.53 40.55 -22.20
CA ASN A 247 -15.38 41.28 -22.73
C ASN A 247 -14.31 41.49 -21.65
N GLN A 248 -13.06 41.22 -22.00
CA GLN A 248 -11.90 41.40 -21.13
C GLN A 248 -10.64 41.75 -21.96
N THR A 249 -9.59 42.22 -21.29
CA THR A 249 -8.30 42.53 -21.93
C THR A 249 -7.57 41.26 -22.35
N CYS A 250 -6.83 41.31 -23.44
CA CYS A 250 -5.99 40.18 -23.85
C CYS A 250 -4.94 39.84 -22.79
N GLY A 251 -4.76 38.55 -22.50
CA GLY A 251 -3.87 38.06 -21.43
C GLY A 251 -4.33 36.72 -20.87
N VAL A 252 -3.95 36.44 -19.62
CA VAL A 252 -4.41 35.26 -18.87
C VAL A 252 -5.87 35.42 -18.49
N PHE A 253 -6.65 34.34 -18.57
CA PHE A 253 -8.07 34.33 -18.24
C PHE A 253 -8.49 33.02 -17.55
N ASN A 254 -9.58 33.06 -16.78
CA ASN A 254 -10.15 31.88 -16.15
C ASN A 254 -11.37 31.40 -16.93
N ALA A 255 -11.26 30.21 -17.50
CA ALA A 255 -12.34 29.51 -18.19
C ALA A 255 -13.22 28.72 -17.21
N THR A 256 -14.50 28.59 -17.52
CA THR A 256 -15.44 27.81 -16.70
C THR A 256 -15.40 26.34 -17.07
N GLU A 257 -15.83 25.47 -16.16
CA GLU A 257 -16.02 24.04 -16.45
C GLU A 257 -16.93 23.84 -17.69
N GLY A 258 -16.60 22.85 -18.51
CA GLY A 258 -17.29 22.53 -19.75
C GLY A 258 -16.79 23.33 -20.95
N SER A 259 -17.65 23.50 -21.96
CA SER A 259 -17.29 24.16 -23.20
C SER A 259 -17.21 25.68 -23.05
N ASN A 260 -16.15 26.26 -23.60
CA ASN A 260 -15.86 27.69 -23.61
C ASN A 260 -15.68 28.18 -25.05
N TYR A 261 -16.13 29.40 -25.30
CA TYR A 261 -15.94 30.14 -26.54
C TYR A 261 -15.07 31.36 -26.27
N LEU A 262 -13.98 31.48 -27.01
CA LEU A 262 -13.09 32.64 -26.97
C LEU A 262 -13.06 33.29 -28.35
N GLU A 263 -13.33 34.58 -28.41
CA GLU A 263 -13.08 35.42 -29.57
C GLU A 263 -12.10 36.52 -29.21
N ILE A 264 -11.03 36.68 -29.97
CA ILE A 264 -10.07 37.78 -29.82
C ILE A 264 -10.26 38.78 -30.94
N PHE A 265 -10.05 40.04 -30.62
CA PHE A 265 -10.12 41.16 -31.54
C PHE A 265 -8.82 41.93 -31.43
N VAL A 266 -8.21 42.22 -32.58
CA VAL A 266 -7.01 43.07 -32.65
C VAL A 266 -7.29 44.26 -33.54
N ASN A 267 -6.67 45.38 -33.20
CA ASN A 267 -6.74 46.61 -33.98
C ASN A 267 -5.34 47.07 -34.37
N THR A 268 -5.18 47.50 -35.61
CA THR A 268 -3.95 48.11 -36.12
C THR A 268 -3.88 49.60 -35.81
N THR A 269 -2.69 50.18 -35.92
CA THR A 269 -2.48 51.64 -35.82
C THR A 269 -3.26 52.43 -36.88
N ASP A 270 -3.63 51.81 -38.01
CA ASP A 270 -4.49 52.40 -39.04
C ASP A 270 -5.98 52.06 -38.89
N SER A 271 -6.39 51.63 -37.69
CA SER A 271 -7.79 51.38 -37.30
C SER A 271 -8.50 50.26 -38.08
N ARG A 272 -7.75 49.34 -38.69
CA ARG A 272 -8.30 48.08 -39.21
C ARG A 272 -8.42 47.09 -38.06
N THR A 273 -9.61 46.54 -37.90
CA THR A 273 -9.92 45.49 -36.93
C THR A 273 -10.03 44.13 -37.60
N ASN A 274 -9.52 43.10 -36.93
CA ASN A 274 -9.75 41.71 -37.32
C ASN A 274 -9.97 40.86 -36.06
N SER A 275 -10.64 39.72 -36.21
CA SER A 275 -10.92 38.81 -35.12
C SER A 275 -10.59 37.36 -35.47
N SER A 276 -10.38 36.56 -34.43
CA SER A 276 -10.25 35.12 -34.50
C SER A 276 -11.01 34.51 -33.34
N SER A 277 -11.61 33.34 -33.53
CA SER A 277 -12.34 32.67 -32.48
C SER A 277 -12.06 31.19 -32.42
N ILE A 278 -12.20 30.61 -31.22
CA ILE A 278 -11.98 29.21 -30.97
C ILE A 278 -12.95 28.71 -29.89
N TYR A 279 -13.34 27.44 -30.00
CA TYR A 279 -13.95 26.69 -28.91
C TYR A 279 -12.89 25.84 -28.23
N PHE A 280 -12.98 25.68 -26.93
CA PHE A 280 -12.18 24.74 -26.14
C PHE A 280 -13.01 24.27 -24.94
N SER A 281 -12.54 23.30 -24.19
CA SER A 281 -13.24 22.80 -23.00
C SER A 281 -12.34 22.80 -21.79
N VAL A 282 -12.92 22.87 -20.59
CA VAL A 282 -12.21 22.65 -19.33
C VAL A 282 -12.93 21.54 -18.57
N ASP A 283 -12.17 20.56 -18.12
CA ASP A 283 -12.63 19.48 -17.25
C ASP A 283 -11.66 19.35 -16.08
N THR A 284 -12.02 19.86 -14.92
CA THR A 284 -11.22 19.77 -13.68
C THR A 284 -11.75 18.72 -12.72
N THR A 285 -12.76 17.96 -13.14
CA THR A 285 -13.49 17.05 -12.28
C THR A 285 -12.76 15.71 -12.19
N ASN A 286 -12.25 15.38 -11.01
CA ASN A 286 -11.67 14.06 -10.79
C ASN A 286 -12.73 12.96 -10.98
N PRO A 287 -12.38 11.82 -11.61
CA PRO A 287 -13.29 10.68 -11.72
C PRO A 287 -13.65 10.13 -10.34
N TYR A 288 -14.84 9.55 -10.21
CA TYR A 288 -15.22 8.88 -8.97
C TYR A 288 -14.59 7.48 -8.89
N LEU A 289 -14.29 7.04 -7.68
CA LEU A 289 -13.70 5.73 -7.41
C LEU A 289 -14.32 5.13 -6.15
N ILE A 290 -14.86 3.92 -6.27
CA ILE A 290 -15.43 3.13 -5.16
C ILE A 290 -14.87 1.72 -5.24
N ILE A 291 -14.38 1.20 -4.10
CA ILE A 291 -13.96 -0.19 -3.95
C ILE A 291 -14.98 -0.89 -3.04
N ASN A 292 -15.70 -1.85 -3.60
CA ASN A 292 -16.65 -2.70 -2.87
C ASN A 292 -15.99 -3.98 -2.35
N SER A 293 -14.93 -4.45 -3.02
CA SER A 293 -14.15 -5.63 -2.61
C SER A 293 -12.69 -5.48 -3.10
N PRO A 294 -11.68 -5.67 -2.23
CA PRO A 294 -11.79 -5.97 -0.81
C PRO A 294 -12.35 -4.80 0.01
N ILE A 295 -12.96 -5.11 1.14
CA ILE A 295 -13.37 -4.10 2.11
C ILE A 295 -12.15 -3.73 2.95
N ASN A 296 -11.94 -2.44 3.24
CA ASN A 296 -10.81 -2.01 4.05
C ASN A 296 -10.83 -2.66 5.45
N GLY A 297 -9.74 -3.33 5.81
CA GLY A 297 -9.57 -4.11 7.02
C GLY A 297 -10.16 -5.54 6.98
N SER A 298 -10.68 -6.01 5.83
CA SER A 298 -11.27 -7.35 5.75
C SER A 298 -10.23 -8.45 5.85
N MET A 299 -10.58 -9.54 6.54
CA MET A 299 -9.90 -10.81 6.41
C MET A 299 -10.60 -11.66 5.35
N ILE A 300 -9.81 -12.24 4.45
CA ILE A 300 -10.24 -13.10 3.35
C ILE A 300 -9.76 -14.50 3.68
N THR A 301 -10.69 -15.45 3.73
CA THR A 301 -10.41 -16.85 4.08
C THR A 301 -10.22 -17.74 2.86
N SER A 302 -10.65 -17.30 1.67
CA SER A 302 -10.39 -17.97 0.41
C SER A 302 -9.04 -17.60 -0.19
N GLU A 303 -8.39 -18.53 -0.91
CA GLU A 303 -7.15 -18.24 -1.67
C GLU A 303 -7.36 -17.26 -2.83
N ASN A 304 -8.61 -16.98 -3.21
CA ASN A 304 -8.95 -16.02 -4.24
C ASN A 304 -9.72 -14.83 -3.67
N ILE A 305 -9.52 -13.68 -4.29
CA ILE A 305 -10.39 -12.51 -4.10
C ILE A 305 -10.98 -12.12 -5.46
N ASN A 306 -12.28 -11.83 -5.47
CA ASN A 306 -12.95 -11.20 -6.59
C ASN A 306 -13.05 -9.70 -6.34
N LEU A 307 -12.31 -8.92 -7.11
CA LEU A 307 -12.30 -7.46 -7.02
C LEU A 307 -13.60 -6.88 -7.54
N SER A 308 -14.10 -5.86 -6.85
CA SER A 308 -15.26 -5.09 -7.27
C SER A 308 -14.94 -3.60 -7.14
N ILE A 309 -14.53 -2.99 -8.25
CA ILE A 309 -14.14 -1.59 -8.35
C ILE A 309 -15.12 -0.89 -9.31
N PHE A 310 -15.67 0.24 -8.88
CA PHE A 310 -16.58 1.07 -9.67
C PHE A 310 -15.98 2.45 -9.88
N THR A 311 -15.93 2.89 -11.14
CA THR A 311 -15.41 4.19 -11.55
C THR A 311 -16.02 4.61 -12.90
N ASP A 312 -16.13 5.92 -13.14
CA ASP A 312 -16.39 6.51 -14.46
C ASP A 312 -15.13 6.91 -15.22
N ALA A 313 -13.96 6.61 -14.68
CA ALA A 313 -12.68 6.89 -15.30
C ALA A 313 -12.50 6.18 -16.65
N ASN A 314 -11.71 6.79 -17.52
CA ASN A 314 -11.27 6.20 -18.77
C ASN A 314 -10.26 5.07 -18.55
N SER A 315 -9.44 5.17 -17.51
CA SER A 315 -8.42 4.18 -17.17
C SER A 315 -8.38 3.92 -15.67
N CYS A 316 -8.16 2.66 -15.30
CA CYS A 316 -8.12 2.21 -13.92
C CYS A 316 -7.03 1.14 -13.75
N TYR A 317 -6.15 1.35 -12.78
CA TYR A 317 -5.07 0.43 -12.44
C TYR A 317 -5.02 0.21 -10.93
N TYR A 318 -4.54 -0.96 -10.52
CA TYR A 318 -4.24 -1.20 -9.12
C TYR A 318 -2.87 -1.87 -8.92
N ASN A 319 -2.29 -1.63 -7.75
CA ASN A 319 -1.12 -2.33 -7.25
C ASN A 319 -1.47 -3.06 -5.96
N ILE A 320 -0.79 -4.15 -5.66
CA ILE A 320 -0.92 -4.88 -4.40
C ILE A 320 0.49 -5.03 -3.84
N THR A 321 0.69 -4.98 -2.52
CA THR A 321 2.01 -5.18 -1.92
C THR A 321 2.74 -6.39 -2.54
N GLY A 322 3.86 -6.14 -3.23
CA GLY A 322 4.66 -7.17 -3.90
C GLY A 322 4.31 -7.47 -5.36
N LEU A 323 3.26 -6.87 -5.93
CA LEU A 323 2.85 -6.99 -7.34
C LEU A 323 2.47 -5.62 -7.94
N THR A 324 2.75 -5.39 -9.21
CA THR A 324 2.57 -4.07 -9.83
C THR A 324 1.81 -4.12 -11.15
N ASN A 325 0.92 -3.14 -11.33
CA ASN A 325 0.30 -2.72 -12.60
C ASN A 325 -0.72 -3.69 -13.19
N PHE A 326 -1.79 -3.98 -12.46
CA PHE A 326 -2.93 -4.68 -13.01
C PHE A 326 -3.98 -3.70 -13.52
N ASP A 327 -4.57 -4.00 -14.68
CA ASP A 327 -5.80 -3.34 -15.14
C ASP A 327 -6.95 -3.74 -14.20
N CYS A 328 -7.78 -2.80 -13.79
CA CYS A 328 -8.95 -3.09 -12.94
C CYS A 328 -9.96 -4.09 -13.55
N LYS A 329 -9.82 -4.45 -14.84
CA LYS A 329 -10.54 -5.56 -15.48
C LYS A 329 -10.07 -6.94 -15.02
N GLU A 330 -8.86 -7.05 -14.48
CA GLU A 330 -8.36 -8.29 -13.88
C GLU A 330 -8.89 -8.42 -12.46
N THR A 331 -9.97 -9.18 -12.28
CA THR A 331 -10.70 -9.23 -11.01
C THR A 331 -10.33 -10.38 -10.10
N ASN A 332 -9.66 -11.42 -10.61
CA ASN A 332 -9.33 -12.62 -9.82
C ASN A 332 -7.85 -12.61 -9.46
N ILE A 333 -7.55 -12.47 -8.17
CA ILE A 333 -6.19 -12.50 -7.65
C ILE A 333 -6.07 -13.66 -6.68
N ILE A 334 -4.94 -14.37 -6.77
CA ILE A 334 -4.54 -15.42 -5.83
C ILE A 334 -3.34 -14.91 -5.04
N GLN A 335 -3.38 -15.03 -3.71
CA GLN A 335 -2.28 -14.62 -2.82
C GLN A 335 -2.06 -15.65 -1.72
N ASN A 336 -0.85 -15.63 -1.16
CA ASN A 336 -0.53 -16.39 0.05
C ASN A 336 -1.12 -15.69 1.30
N TYR A 337 -1.11 -16.38 2.44
CA TYR A 337 -1.46 -15.76 3.71
C TYR A 337 -0.52 -14.59 4.05
N GLY A 338 -1.11 -13.52 4.57
CA GLY A 338 -0.38 -12.30 4.89
C GLY A 338 -1.25 -11.05 4.83
N ASN A 339 -0.62 -9.91 5.12
CA ASN A 339 -1.23 -8.60 5.04
C ASN A 339 -0.87 -7.93 3.73
N TYR A 340 -1.86 -7.30 3.10
CA TYR A 340 -1.74 -6.68 1.79
C TYR A 340 -2.35 -5.29 1.81
N GLU A 341 -1.72 -4.38 1.07
CA GLU A 341 -2.26 -3.08 0.73
C GLU A 341 -2.47 -3.01 -0.77
N MET A 342 -3.66 -2.59 -1.19
CA MET A 342 -4.00 -2.34 -2.57
C MET A 342 -4.22 -0.85 -2.80
N GLY A 343 -3.39 -0.25 -3.64
CA GLY A 343 -3.60 1.10 -4.16
C GLY A 343 -4.32 1.05 -5.50
N VAL A 344 -5.44 1.75 -5.62
CA VAL A 344 -6.19 1.87 -6.88
C VAL A 344 -6.08 3.30 -7.39
N PHE A 345 -5.75 3.44 -8.67
CA PHE A 345 -5.48 4.69 -9.36
C PHE A 345 -6.38 4.79 -10.59
N VAL A 346 -7.11 5.89 -10.71
CA VAL A 346 -8.00 6.14 -11.84
C VAL A 346 -7.72 7.48 -12.52
N TYR A 347 -7.92 7.51 -13.83
CA TYR A 347 -7.61 8.63 -14.71
C TYR A 347 -8.76 8.85 -15.69
N ASP A 348 -9.23 10.09 -15.83
CA ASP A 348 -10.20 10.44 -16.87
C ASP A 348 -9.52 10.78 -18.22
N SER A 349 -10.30 11.25 -19.19
CA SER A 349 -9.83 11.57 -20.54
C SER A 349 -8.84 12.76 -20.63
N VAL A 350 -8.71 13.57 -19.58
CA VAL A 350 -7.78 14.71 -19.51
C VAL A 350 -6.78 14.59 -18.36
N ASN A 351 -6.61 13.36 -17.84
CA ASN A 351 -5.71 13.03 -16.74
C ASN A 351 -6.04 13.72 -15.40
N ASN A 352 -7.30 14.07 -15.13
CA ASN A 352 -7.70 14.24 -13.73
C ASN A 352 -7.61 12.90 -13.02
N THR A 353 -7.21 12.93 -11.75
CA THR A 353 -6.81 11.70 -11.04
C THR A 353 -7.59 11.52 -9.74
N ASN A 354 -7.90 10.28 -9.43
CA ASN A 354 -8.36 9.90 -8.10
C ASN A 354 -7.67 8.60 -7.69
N ASN A 355 -7.37 8.45 -6.41
CA ASN A 355 -6.74 7.25 -5.90
C ASN A 355 -7.22 6.95 -4.48
N THR A 356 -7.15 5.68 -4.12
CA THR A 356 -7.47 5.22 -2.77
C THR A 356 -6.64 3.99 -2.40
N LEU A 357 -6.55 3.72 -1.11
CA LEU A 357 -5.83 2.59 -0.53
C LEU A 357 -6.79 1.72 0.28
N VAL A 358 -6.65 0.40 0.13
CA VAL A 358 -7.40 -0.60 0.90
C VAL A 358 -6.41 -1.61 1.45
N SER A 359 -6.45 -1.82 2.76
CA SER A 359 -5.69 -2.85 3.44
C SER A 359 -6.57 -4.07 3.70
N PHE A 360 -6.05 -5.27 3.53
CA PHE A 360 -6.76 -6.53 3.78
C PHE A 360 -5.76 -7.66 4.08
N SER A 361 -6.23 -8.80 4.57
CA SER A 361 -5.35 -9.94 4.87
C SER A 361 -5.93 -11.25 4.39
N PHE A 362 -5.06 -12.17 3.97
CA PHE A 362 -5.41 -13.58 3.77
C PHE A 362 -5.05 -14.36 5.02
N ALA A 363 -6.01 -15.08 5.59
CA ALA A 363 -5.82 -15.90 6.79
C ALA A 363 -6.63 -17.21 6.68
N PRO A 364 -6.12 -18.32 7.22
CA PRO A 364 -6.86 -19.59 7.25
C PRO A 364 -8.14 -19.50 8.09
N GLU A 365 -9.15 -20.29 7.74
CA GLU A 365 -10.41 -20.40 8.48
C GLU A 365 -10.44 -21.71 9.27
N PHE A 366 -10.01 -21.66 10.53
CA PHE A 366 -9.97 -22.88 11.35
C PHE A 366 -11.38 -23.41 11.67
N PRO A 367 -11.60 -24.74 11.64
CA PRO A 367 -12.87 -25.32 12.07
C PRO A 367 -13.10 -25.09 13.57
N ILE A 368 -14.36 -24.83 13.96
CA ILE A 368 -14.73 -24.59 15.35
C ILE A 368 -14.96 -25.94 16.04
N VAL A 369 -14.17 -26.25 17.07
CA VAL A 369 -14.21 -27.55 17.74
C VAL A 369 -14.73 -27.43 19.17
N ASN A 370 -15.72 -28.26 19.51
CA ASN A 370 -16.34 -28.31 20.82
C ASN A 370 -16.25 -29.74 21.40
N SER A 371 -15.68 -29.86 22.60
CA SER A 371 -15.83 -31.05 23.42
C SER A 371 -17.23 -31.07 24.03
N LEU A 372 -18.01 -32.12 23.82
CA LEU A 372 -19.39 -32.23 24.32
C LEU A 372 -19.49 -33.11 25.57
N SER A 373 -18.94 -34.33 25.50
CA SER A 373 -19.01 -35.33 26.57
C SER A 373 -17.65 -36.01 26.73
N PRO A 374 -17.19 -36.34 27.95
CA PRO A 374 -17.80 -36.02 29.25
C PRO A 374 -17.84 -34.52 29.57
N GLU A 375 -18.64 -34.13 30.57
CA GLU A 375 -18.56 -32.78 31.14
C GLU A 375 -17.20 -32.54 31.83
N ASN A 376 -16.78 -31.28 31.92
CA ASN A 376 -15.51 -30.96 32.58
C ASN A 376 -15.57 -31.31 34.08
N ASN A 377 -14.53 -31.94 34.60
CA ASN A 377 -14.41 -32.45 35.98
C ASN A 377 -15.38 -33.59 36.35
N LEU A 378 -15.93 -34.29 35.36
CA LEU A 378 -16.74 -35.48 35.64
C LEU A 378 -15.90 -36.54 36.36
N LYS A 379 -16.52 -37.26 37.29
CA LYS A 379 -15.95 -38.41 37.99
C LYS A 379 -16.77 -39.66 37.71
N ILE A 380 -16.13 -40.78 37.40
CA ILE A 380 -16.81 -42.03 37.03
C ILE A 380 -16.15 -43.26 37.66
N ALA A 381 -16.95 -44.32 37.87
CA ALA A 381 -16.53 -45.62 38.38
C ALA A 381 -16.64 -46.74 37.34
N VAL A 382 -16.38 -46.41 36.07
CA VAL A 382 -16.42 -47.37 34.94
C VAL A 382 -15.12 -47.31 34.16
N ASN A 383 -14.70 -48.46 33.64
CA ASN A 383 -13.43 -48.63 32.93
C ASN A 383 -13.48 -48.31 31.43
N SER A 384 -14.55 -47.68 30.96
CA SER A 384 -14.71 -47.27 29.56
C SER A 384 -15.70 -46.11 29.47
N TYR A 385 -15.42 -45.12 28.61
CA TYR A 385 -16.30 -43.98 28.40
C TYR A 385 -16.33 -43.52 26.93
N ASN A 386 -17.40 -42.82 26.54
CA ASN A 386 -17.56 -42.24 25.21
C ASN A 386 -17.26 -40.74 25.25
N PHE A 387 -16.27 -40.33 24.47
CA PHE A 387 -15.88 -38.94 24.24
C PHE A 387 -16.59 -38.44 23.00
N SER A 388 -17.25 -37.30 23.10
CA SER A 388 -18.05 -36.73 22.01
C SER A 388 -17.51 -35.36 21.63
N CYS A 389 -17.23 -35.18 20.34
CA CYS A 389 -16.65 -33.99 19.75
C CYS A 389 -17.56 -33.46 18.65
N SER A 390 -17.84 -32.16 18.64
CA SER A 390 -18.56 -31.48 17.56
C SER A 390 -17.63 -30.51 16.86
N VAL A 391 -17.51 -30.64 15.54
CA VAL A 391 -16.72 -29.78 14.68
C VAL A 391 -17.65 -29.06 13.73
N VAL A 392 -17.69 -27.73 13.80
CA VAL A 392 -18.54 -26.85 12.99
C VAL A 392 -17.65 -26.14 11.97
N GLY A 393 -18.00 -26.24 10.68
CA GLY A 393 -17.18 -25.72 9.57
C GLY A 393 -17.67 -26.23 8.21
N GLU A 394 -17.32 -25.53 7.12
CA GLU A 394 -17.91 -25.78 5.79
C GLU A 394 -17.63 -27.19 5.26
N LYS A 395 -16.46 -27.80 5.54
CA LYS A 395 -16.13 -29.20 5.18
C LYS A 395 -15.04 -29.79 6.09
N VAL A 396 -15.43 -30.69 6.99
CA VAL A 396 -14.50 -31.39 7.90
C VAL A 396 -13.99 -32.68 7.25
N ASP A 397 -12.68 -32.92 7.32
CA ASP A 397 -11.97 -34.10 6.80
C ASP A 397 -11.61 -35.09 7.91
N GLU A 398 -11.14 -34.60 9.06
CA GLU A 398 -10.72 -35.45 10.19
C GLU A 398 -11.20 -34.87 11.52
N VAL A 399 -11.55 -35.75 12.47
CA VAL A 399 -11.76 -35.39 13.87
C VAL A 399 -10.89 -36.30 14.73
N SER A 400 -10.12 -35.72 15.64
CA SER A 400 -9.25 -36.48 16.55
C SER A 400 -9.59 -36.24 18.02
N LEU A 401 -9.45 -37.28 18.82
CA LEU A 401 -9.41 -37.22 20.28
C LEU A 401 -7.96 -37.06 20.74
N TYR A 402 -7.71 -36.07 21.60
CA TYR A 402 -6.46 -35.87 22.30
C TYR A 402 -6.63 -36.14 23.78
N GLY A 403 -5.62 -36.70 24.44
CA GLY A 403 -5.61 -36.81 25.89
C GLY A 403 -4.37 -37.49 26.43
N ASN A 404 -4.24 -37.52 27.75
CA ASN A 404 -3.15 -38.21 28.45
C ASN A 404 -3.53 -39.61 28.93
N PHE A 405 -4.26 -40.38 28.11
CA PHE A 405 -4.83 -41.66 28.52
C PHE A 405 -3.76 -42.69 28.86
N ASP A 406 -2.60 -42.62 28.18
CA ASP A 406 -1.44 -43.48 28.42
C ASP A 406 -0.30 -42.74 29.15
N GLY A 407 -0.62 -41.61 29.80
CA GLY A 407 0.29 -40.83 30.66
C GLY A 407 0.98 -39.64 29.98
N VAL A 408 0.94 -39.56 28.64
CA VAL A 408 1.44 -38.42 27.85
C VAL A 408 0.28 -37.81 27.08
N TYR A 409 0.13 -36.48 27.10
CA TYR A 409 -0.92 -35.81 26.35
C TYR A 409 -0.60 -35.79 24.86
N GLU A 410 -1.31 -36.59 24.07
CA GLU A 410 -1.07 -36.74 22.64
C GLU A 410 -2.36 -37.02 21.85
N GLU A 411 -2.23 -37.11 20.53
CA GLU A 411 -3.30 -37.56 19.64
C GLU A 411 -3.49 -39.07 19.79
N GLU A 412 -4.72 -39.50 19.98
CA GLU A 412 -5.01 -40.88 20.40
C GLU A 412 -5.82 -41.64 19.37
N ILE A 413 -6.94 -41.06 18.92
CA ILE A 413 -7.86 -41.69 17.97
C ILE A 413 -8.30 -40.63 16.96
N THR A 414 -8.17 -40.94 15.67
CA THR A 414 -8.60 -40.09 14.56
C THR A 414 -9.62 -40.83 13.72
N GLU A 415 -10.70 -40.13 13.37
CA GLU A 415 -11.73 -40.62 12.45
C GLU A 415 -11.79 -39.69 11.23
N THR A 416 -11.68 -40.26 10.04
CA THR A 416 -11.92 -39.54 8.79
C THR A 416 -13.42 -39.37 8.61
N VAL A 417 -13.85 -38.14 8.34
CA VAL A 417 -15.25 -37.75 8.22
C VAL A 417 -15.46 -37.01 6.91
N SER A 418 -16.73 -36.88 6.49
CA SER A 418 -17.06 -36.07 5.31
C SER A 418 -18.41 -35.40 5.54
N GLY A 419 -18.42 -34.08 5.62
CA GLY A 419 -19.65 -33.31 5.80
C GLY A 419 -19.43 -31.94 6.42
N ILE A 420 -20.55 -31.25 6.63
CA ILE A 420 -20.66 -29.99 7.36
C ILE A 420 -21.16 -30.34 8.76
N ASP A 421 -20.63 -29.70 9.80
CA ASP A 421 -21.07 -29.84 11.19
C ASP A 421 -21.07 -31.31 11.67
N VAL A 422 -19.88 -31.85 11.87
CA VAL A 422 -19.69 -33.27 12.20
C VAL A 422 -19.72 -33.49 13.71
N LEU A 423 -20.44 -34.54 14.13
CA LEU A 423 -20.44 -35.06 15.49
C LEU A 423 -19.77 -36.43 15.50
N THR A 424 -18.65 -36.56 16.22
CA THR A 424 -17.88 -37.80 16.31
C THR A 424 -17.83 -38.29 17.75
N ASN A 425 -17.98 -39.60 17.95
CA ASN A 425 -17.89 -40.25 19.25
C ASN A 425 -16.74 -41.26 19.26
N PHE A 426 -15.88 -41.17 20.27
CA PHE A 426 -14.73 -42.06 20.48
C PHE A 426 -14.95 -42.87 21.75
N THR A 427 -14.85 -44.20 21.69
CA THR A 427 -14.90 -45.06 22.88
C THR A 427 -13.48 -45.38 23.33
N ARG A 428 -13.15 -45.10 24.60
CA ARG A 428 -11.84 -45.41 25.18
C ARG A 428 -11.96 -46.19 26.48
N GLY A 429 -11.13 -47.22 26.64
CA GLY A 429 -10.93 -47.94 27.89
C GLY A 429 -9.99 -47.18 28.82
N LEU A 430 -10.30 -47.15 30.11
CA LEU A 430 -9.67 -46.27 31.11
C LEU A 430 -9.32 -47.05 32.38
N ASN A 431 -8.16 -46.76 32.95
CA ASN A 431 -7.76 -47.20 34.28
C ASN A 431 -8.08 -46.11 35.32
N SER A 432 -7.96 -46.44 36.60
CA SER A 432 -8.03 -45.45 37.69
C SER A 432 -6.98 -44.35 37.48
N GLY A 433 -7.40 -43.08 37.49
CA GLY A 433 -6.53 -41.93 37.19
C GLY A 433 -7.29 -40.64 36.83
N VAL A 434 -6.52 -39.56 36.61
CA VAL A 434 -7.02 -38.25 36.19
C VAL A 434 -6.55 -37.96 34.77
N TYR A 435 -7.49 -37.73 33.86
CA TYR A 435 -7.25 -37.52 32.45
C TYR A 435 -7.61 -36.09 32.03
N SER A 436 -6.70 -35.41 31.33
CA SER A 436 -6.95 -34.20 30.56
C SER A 436 -7.13 -34.59 29.10
N TRP A 437 -8.18 -34.10 28.45
CA TRP A 437 -8.53 -34.44 27.07
C TRP A 437 -9.09 -33.24 26.31
N SER A 438 -8.97 -33.25 24.99
CA SER A 438 -9.60 -32.29 24.08
C SER A 438 -9.95 -32.97 22.75
N CYS A 439 -10.56 -32.22 21.85
CA CYS A 439 -10.84 -32.65 20.49
C CYS A 439 -10.12 -31.73 19.52
N SER A 440 -9.71 -32.26 18.37
CA SER A 440 -9.33 -31.45 17.21
C SER A 440 -10.22 -31.79 16.01
N GLY A 441 -10.29 -30.84 15.08
CA GLY A 441 -10.96 -31.00 13.79
C GLY A 441 -10.05 -30.45 12.71
N LYS A 442 -9.92 -31.17 11.61
CA LYS A 442 -9.19 -30.74 10.42
C LYS A 442 -10.14 -30.63 9.25
N ASP A 443 -10.05 -29.55 8.49
CA ASP A 443 -10.81 -29.40 7.24
C ASP A 443 -10.05 -29.96 6.02
N MET A 444 -10.65 -29.84 4.83
CA MET A 444 -10.05 -30.30 3.59
C MET A 444 -8.84 -29.47 3.13
N ASP A 445 -8.69 -28.25 3.64
CA ASP A 445 -7.58 -27.35 3.36
C ASP A 445 -6.44 -27.55 4.37
N ASN A 446 -6.59 -28.54 5.26
CA ASN A 446 -5.63 -28.98 6.27
C ASN A 446 -5.43 -27.97 7.42
N ASP A 447 -6.40 -27.09 7.65
CA ASP A 447 -6.47 -26.22 8.82
C ASP A 447 -7.02 -26.97 10.04
N ILE A 448 -6.37 -26.83 11.19
CA ILE A 448 -6.68 -27.59 12.42
C ILE A 448 -7.19 -26.67 13.52
N GLY A 449 -8.42 -26.90 13.98
CA GLY A 449 -8.99 -26.31 15.19
C GLY A 449 -8.89 -27.24 16.40
N PHE A 450 -8.89 -26.67 17.62
CA PHE A 450 -8.88 -27.43 18.87
C PHE A 450 -9.96 -26.92 19.83
N SER A 451 -10.52 -27.82 20.63
CA SER A 451 -11.38 -27.46 21.76
C SER A 451 -10.56 -27.16 23.03
N ASN A 452 -11.21 -26.56 24.02
CA ASN A 452 -10.63 -26.39 25.35
C ASN A 452 -10.41 -27.75 26.05
N ASN A 453 -9.31 -27.85 26.81
CA ASN A 453 -9.03 -29.01 27.64
C ASN A 453 -10.12 -29.22 28.71
N ARG A 454 -10.53 -30.48 28.88
CA ARG A 454 -11.44 -30.95 29.94
C ARG A 454 -10.77 -32.03 30.77
N THR A 455 -11.19 -32.16 32.03
CA THR A 455 -10.69 -33.17 32.96
C THR A 455 -11.76 -34.24 33.24
N LEU A 456 -11.34 -35.50 33.30
CA LEU A 456 -12.13 -36.66 33.68
C LEU A 456 -11.37 -37.43 34.77
N THR A 457 -12.00 -37.71 35.91
CA THR A 457 -11.43 -38.62 36.93
C THR A 457 -12.12 -39.96 36.83
N VAL A 458 -11.34 -41.03 36.71
CA VAL A 458 -11.83 -42.40 36.76
C VAL A 458 -11.31 -43.01 38.03
N ASP A 459 -12.18 -43.53 38.87
CA ASP A 459 -11.79 -44.18 40.12
C ASP A 459 -12.47 -45.55 40.20
N LEU A 460 -11.65 -46.59 40.22
CA LEU A 460 -12.08 -48.00 40.20
C LEU A 460 -11.59 -48.76 41.45
N ASP A 461 -10.84 -48.08 42.30
CA ASP A 461 -10.12 -48.69 43.40
C ASP A 461 -10.82 -48.37 44.72
N SER A 462 -10.61 -49.21 45.74
CA SER A 462 -11.09 -48.90 47.09
C SER A 462 -10.10 -47.96 47.80
N PRO A 463 -10.58 -47.14 48.76
CA PRO A 463 -9.70 -46.29 49.56
C PRO A 463 -8.62 -47.12 50.25
N VAL A 464 -7.45 -46.50 50.45
CA VAL A 464 -6.37 -47.09 51.25
C VAL A 464 -6.54 -46.60 52.70
N LEU A 465 -6.83 -47.52 53.61
CA LEU A 465 -7.13 -47.24 55.01
C LEU A 465 -6.04 -47.76 55.95
N ASP A 466 -5.39 -46.83 56.64
CA ASP A 466 -4.36 -47.09 57.65
C ASP A 466 -4.91 -46.92 59.06
N LEU A 467 -5.01 -48.02 59.79
CA LEU A 467 -5.42 -48.00 61.19
C LEU A 467 -4.22 -47.76 62.12
N LEU A 468 -4.22 -46.66 62.86
CA LEU A 468 -3.05 -46.20 63.63
C LEU A 468 -3.14 -46.58 65.12
N SER A 469 -4.29 -46.39 65.75
CA SER A 469 -4.47 -46.62 67.19
C SER A 469 -5.91 -47.02 67.53
N PRO A 470 -6.16 -47.80 68.59
CA PRO A 470 -5.18 -48.54 69.39
C PRO A 470 -4.48 -49.68 68.63
N ASN A 471 -3.32 -50.11 69.11
CA ASN A 471 -2.62 -51.27 68.56
C ASN A 471 -3.32 -52.59 68.95
N GLN A 472 -3.06 -53.64 68.16
CA GLN A 472 -3.53 -54.98 68.46
C GLN A 472 -3.09 -55.41 69.87
N SER A 473 -4.04 -55.92 70.66
CA SER A 473 -3.87 -56.39 72.04
C SER A 473 -3.39 -55.31 73.03
N ALA A 474 -3.67 -54.04 72.77
CA ALA A 474 -3.36 -52.96 73.70
C ALA A 474 -4.20 -53.05 74.99
N ASN A 475 -3.54 -52.87 76.15
CA ASN A 475 -4.19 -52.71 77.46
C ASN A 475 -4.35 -51.22 77.75
N LEU A 476 -5.60 -50.75 77.81
CA LEU A 476 -5.95 -49.34 77.93
C LEU A 476 -6.45 -49.05 79.34
N THR A 477 -5.84 -48.05 80.00
CA THR A 477 -6.19 -47.63 81.37
C THR A 477 -6.94 -46.29 81.42
N SER A 478 -7.29 -45.74 80.26
CA SER A 478 -8.00 -44.46 80.09
C SER A 478 -9.30 -44.66 79.30
N ASN A 479 -10.30 -43.83 79.60
CA ASN A 479 -11.60 -43.81 78.94
C ASN A 479 -12.06 -42.35 78.83
N PRO A 480 -12.53 -41.84 77.67
CA PRO A 480 -12.79 -42.53 76.41
C PRO A 480 -11.51 -42.97 75.67
N ILE A 481 -11.67 -43.87 74.69
CA ILE A 481 -10.61 -44.41 73.85
C ILE A 481 -10.61 -43.69 72.50
N GLU A 482 -9.43 -43.28 72.05
CA GLU A 482 -9.24 -42.67 70.72
C GLU A 482 -8.83 -43.72 69.68
N PHE A 483 -9.67 -43.89 68.66
CA PHE A 483 -9.44 -44.76 67.51
C PHE A 483 -8.94 -43.92 66.34
N LYS A 484 -7.62 -43.91 66.12
CA LYS A 484 -6.97 -43.07 65.11
C LYS A 484 -6.76 -43.82 63.81
N TYR A 485 -7.07 -43.17 62.70
CA TYR A 485 -6.91 -43.71 61.35
C TYR A 485 -6.48 -42.63 60.38
N ASN A 486 -5.91 -43.03 59.24
CA ASN A 486 -5.65 -42.18 58.09
C ASN A 486 -6.20 -42.89 56.85
N VAL A 487 -6.70 -42.14 55.88
CA VAL A 487 -7.25 -42.69 54.63
C VAL A 487 -6.77 -41.87 53.45
N THR A 488 -6.41 -42.53 52.37
CA THR A 488 -6.02 -41.90 51.10
C THR A 488 -6.81 -42.52 49.96
N ASP A 489 -7.17 -41.70 48.98
CA ASP A 489 -7.94 -42.15 47.82
C ASP A 489 -7.77 -41.16 46.66
N LEU A 490 -8.05 -41.60 45.43
CA LEU A 490 -8.09 -40.77 44.25
C LEU A 490 -9.26 -39.78 44.34
N THR A 491 -10.46 -40.27 44.63
CA THR A 491 -11.64 -39.43 44.88
C THR A 491 -11.81 -39.08 46.36
N SER A 492 -12.88 -38.41 46.76
CA SER A 492 -13.11 -38.06 48.18
C SER A 492 -13.63 -39.29 48.94
N VAL A 493 -13.31 -39.40 50.23
CA VAL A 493 -13.87 -40.46 51.09
C VAL A 493 -15.18 -39.96 51.69
N SER A 494 -16.30 -40.66 51.45
CA SER A 494 -17.64 -40.16 51.78
C SER A 494 -18.09 -40.51 53.19
N LEU A 495 -17.63 -41.63 53.73
CA LEU A 495 -18.04 -42.12 55.03
C LEU A 495 -16.99 -43.07 55.62
N CYS A 496 -16.65 -42.88 56.90
CA CYS A 496 -15.94 -43.86 57.71
C CYS A 496 -16.76 -44.23 58.94
N GLU A 497 -16.84 -45.51 59.26
CA GLU A 497 -17.63 -46.05 60.38
C GLU A 497 -16.75 -46.86 61.32
N LEU A 498 -16.85 -46.60 62.62
CA LEU A 498 -16.22 -47.40 63.67
C LEU A 498 -17.19 -48.50 64.12
N TYR A 499 -16.73 -49.75 64.06
CA TYR A 499 -17.43 -50.90 64.60
C TYR A 499 -16.73 -51.39 65.86
N ILE A 500 -17.49 -51.64 66.93
CA ILE A 500 -17.01 -52.22 68.19
C ILE A 500 -17.88 -53.43 68.52
N ASP A 501 -17.26 -54.57 68.77
CA ASP A 501 -17.90 -55.87 69.03
C ASP A 501 -18.94 -56.26 67.97
N GLY A 502 -18.65 -55.90 66.72
CA GLY A 502 -19.50 -56.18 65.56
C GLY A 502 -20.68 -55.23 65.38
N VAL A 503 -20.82 -54.18 66.20
CA VAL A 503 -21.89 -53.18 66.11
C VAL A 503 -21.31 -51.82 65.74
N LYS A 504 -21.97 -51.09 64.83
CA LYS A 504 -21.58 -49.71 64.50
C LYS A 504 -21.71 -48.83 65.74
N SER A 505 -20.61 -48.21 66.13
CA SER A 505 -20.51 -47.35 67.31
C SER A 505 -20.52 -45.87 66.92
N ARG A 506 -19.76 -45.47 65.90
CA ARG A 506 -19.67 -44.10 65.40
C ARG A 506 -19.55 -44.07 63.88
N GLU A 507 -19.84 -42.92 63.30
CA GLU A 507 -19.66 -42.61 61.88
C GLU A 507 -19.11 -41.20 61.72
N ASP A 508 -18.37 -40.99 60.64
CA ASP A 508 -17.81 -39.72 60.21
C ASP A 508 -18.10 -39.54 58.72
N THR A 509 -18.81 -38.46 58.39
CA THR A 509 -19.19 -38.10 57.02
C THR A 509 -18.35 -36.95 56.46
N GLU A 510 -17.44 -36.39 57.25
CA GLU A 510 -16.55 -35.28 56.87
C GLU A 510 -15.10 -35.75 56.88
N VAL A 511 -14.82 -36.78 56.09
CA VAL A 511 -13.55 -37.49 56.12
C VAL A 511 -12.49 -36.73 55.31
N PHE A 512 -11.43 -36.25 55.99
CA PHE A 512 -10.29 -35.60 55.35
C PHE A 512 -9.19 -36.60 54.96
N LYS A 513 -8.82 -36.63 53.68
CA LYS A 513 -7.75 -37.49 53.16
C LYS A 513 -6.38 -37.06 53.67
N GLU A 514 -5.47 -38.03 53.81
CA GLU A 514 -4.06 -37.82 54.22
C GLU A 514 -3.88 -37.15 55.59
N ILE A 515 -4.95 -37.02 56.38
CA ILE A 515 -4.96 -36.44 57.71
C ILE A 515 -5.37 -37.51 58.71
N VAL A 516 -4.65 -37.57 59.83
CA VAL A 516 -5.01 -38.47 60.94
C VAL A 516 -6.30 -37.98 61.59
N GLN A 517 -7.33 -38.81 61.51
CA GLN A 517 -8.64 -38.60 62.10
C GLN A 517 -8.86 -39.55 63.27
N SER A 518 -9.82 -39.24 64.14
CA SER A 518 -10.06 -40.06 65.32
C SER A 518 -11.52 -40.11 65.73
N PHE A 519 -12.00 -41.34 65.99
CA PHE A 519 -13.22 -41.54 66.76
C PHE A 519 -12.91 -41.59 68.25
N SER A 520 -13.83 -41.12 69.08
CA SER A 520 -13.75 -41.24 70.54
C SER A 520 -14.99 -41.96 71.06
N ASP A 521 -14.79 -43.09 71.74
CA ASP A 521 -15.89 -43.82 72.39
C ASP A 521 -15.51 -44.36 73.78
N SER A 522 -16.50 -44.49 74.66
CA SER A 522 -16.30 -45.01 76.01
C SER A 522 -16.68 -46.49 76.08
N LEU A 523 -15.75 -47.33 76.53
CA LEU A 523 -15.96 -48.78 76.63
C LEU A 523 -16.00 -49.26 78.08
N SER A 524 -16.75 -50.33 78.34
CA SER A 524 -16.74 -51.02 79.63
C SER A 524 -15.38 -51.68 79.89
N ASN A 525 -15.05 -51.97 81.15
CA ASN A 525 -13.88 -52.80 81.42
C ASN A 525 -14.10 -54.21 80.86
N GLY A 526 -13.12 -54.73 80.12
CA GLY A 526 -13.21 -56.02 79.43
C GLY A 526 -12.47 -56.03 78.10
N ASP A 527 -12.56 -57.16 77.40
CA ASP A 527 -12.02 -57.32 76.05
C ASP A 527 -13.04 -56.82 75.02
N HIS A 528 -12.58 -56.00 74.09
CA HIS A 528 -13.37 -55.44 73.00
C HIS A 528 -12.64 -55.65 71.66
N SER A 529 -13.40 -55.88 70.60
CA SER A 529 -12.91 -55.97 69.23
C SER A 529 -13.38 -54.76 68.42
N PHE A 530 -12.56 -54.24 67.51
CA PHE A 530 -12.94 -53.10 66.69
C PHE A 530 -12.27 -53.12 65.31
N PHE A 531 -12.92 -52.46 64.34
CA PHE A 531 -12.36 -52.13 63.03
C PHE A 531 -13.04 -50.86 62.50
N ILE A 532 -12.41 -50.22 61.52
CA ILE A 532 -12.96 -49.07 60.80
C ILE A 532 -13.27 -49.50 59.36
N SER A 533 -14.44 -49.12 58.86
CA SER A 533 -14.87 -49.30 57.48
C SER A 533 -14.95 -47.94 56.82
N CYS A 534 -14.31 -47.73 55.67
CA CYS A 534 -14.42 -46.49 54.91
C CYS A 534 -14.93 -46.77 53.51
N ILE A 535 -15.75 -45.87 52.97
CA ILE A 535 -16.28 -45.92 51.60
C ILE A 535 -16.02 -44.58 50.91
N ASP A 536 -15.60 -44.63 49.66
CA ASP A 536 -15.33 -43.46 48.83
C ASP A 536 -16.63 -42.82 48.30
N GLU A 537 -16.51 -41.74 47.53
CA GLU A 537 -17.64 -41.10 46.85
C GLU A 537 -18.14 -41.89 45.61
N MET A 538 -17.38 -42.88 45.14
CA MET A 538 -17.74 -43.77 44.02
C MET A 538 -18.41 -45.08 44.47
N GLY A 539 -18.47 -45.33 45.78
CA GLY A 539 -19.07 -46.51 46.40
C GLY A 539 -18.11 -47.67 46.67
N HIS A 540 -16.80 -47.52 46.49
CA HIS A 540 -15.82 -48.54 46.84
C HIS A 540 -15.46 -48.47 48.33
N GLY A 541 -15.52 -49.62 48.99
CA GLY A 541 -15.35 -49.72 50.43
C GLY A 541 -14.18 -50.61 50.85
N VAL A 542 -13.54 -50.24 51.96
CA VAL A 542 -12.45 -51.00 52.58
C VAL A 542 -12.69 -51.14 54.08
N ASN A 543 -12.33 -52.31 54.63
CA ASN A 543 -12.27 -52.53 56.07
C ASN A 543 -10.81 -52.57 56.54
N SER A 544 -10.51 -51.91 57.66
CA SER A 544 -9.24 -52.07 58.34
C SER A 544 -9.10 -53.49 58.90
N SER A 545 -7.88 -53.89 59.27
CA SER A 545 -7.67 -55.10 60.08
C SER A 545 -8.49 -55.06 61.37
N LEU A 546 -9.19 -56.16 61.71
CA LEU A 546 -9.85 -56.32 63.01
C LEU A 546 -8.81 -56.34 64.13
N ARG A 547 -8.97 -55.46 65.13
CA ARG A 547 -8.10 -55.39 66.31
C ARG A 547 -8.85 -55.72 67.60
N THR A 548 -8.17 -56.32 68.57
CA THR A 548 -8.72 -56.58 69.92
C THR A 548 -7.97 -55.77 70.97
N ILE A 549 -8.67 -55.18 71.93
CA ILE A 549 -8.12 -54.36 73.02
C ILE A 549 -8.72 -54.79 74.35
N ASN A 550 -8.00 -54.56 75.45
CA ASN A 550 -8.51 -54.75 76.80
C ASN A 550 -8.61 -53.41 77.51
N VAL A 551 -9.76 -53.10 78.09
CA VAL A 551 -10.03 -51.87 78.82
C VAL A 551 -10.07 -52.17 80.30
N ASN A 552 -9.22 -51.51 81.09
CA ASN A 552 -9.12 -51.71 82.53
C ASN A 552 -8.93 -50.39 83.26
N VAL A 553 -10.04 -49.65 83.40
CA VAL A 553 -10.10 -48.33 84.02
C VAL A 553 -10.48 -48.50 85.49
N ILE A 554 -9.66 -47.95 86.39
CA ILE A 554 -9.93 -47.95 87.84
C ILE A 554 -10.76 -46.70 88.16
N PRO A 555 -11.93 -46.79 88.82
CA PRO A 555 -12.74 -45.62 89.13
C PRO A 555 -12.00 -44.67 90.10
N GLU A 556 -11.95 -43.37 89.77
CA GLU A 556 -11.44 -42.35 90.68
C GLU A 556 -12.28 -42.28 91.96
N SER A 557 -11.62 -42.31 93.12
CA SER A 557 -12.27 -42.22 94.43
C SER A 557 -12.80 -40.81 94.68
N THR A 558 -14.12 -40.70 94.86
CA THR A 558 -14.82 -39.47 95.23
C THR A 558 -14.46 -39.03 96.67
N SER A 559 -13.71 -37.93 96.81
CA SER A 559 -13.58 -37.24 98.11
C SER A 559 -14.66 -36.16 98.25
N THR A 560 -15.51 -36.34 99.25
CA THR A 560 -16.58 -35.41 99.67
C THR A 560 -16.03 -34.15 100.34
N PRO A 561 -16.61 -32.95 100.13
CA PRO A 561 -16.32 -31.78 100.96
C PRO A 561 -17.35 -31.65 102.10
N VAL A 562 -16.88 -31.49 103.33
CA VAL A 562 -17.69 -31.10 104.49
C VAL A 562 -17.70 -29.57 104.61
N ALA A 563 -18.91 -29.06 104.81
CA ALA A 563 -19.29 -27.67 104.80
C ALA A 563 -19.14 -26.96 106.15
N SER A 564 -18.98 -25.64 106.08
CA SER A 564 -19.99 -24.65 106.49
C SER A 564 -19.57 -23.58 107.51
N SER A 565 -20.21 -22.42 107.28
CA SER A 565 -20.47 -21.27 108.14
C SER A 565 -19.42 -20.16 108.12
N SER A 566 -19.76 -18.89 107.96
CA SER A 566 -21.02 -18.19 107.63
C SER A 566 -20.70 -16.70 107.56
N GLY A 567 -21.23 -15.96 106.57
CA GLY A 567 -21.17 -14.50 106.61
C GLY A 567 -21.51 -13.75 105.31
N GLY A 568 -22.80 -13.66 104.98
CA GLY A 568 -23.43 -12.42 104.46
C GLY A 568 -23.44 -12.13 102.95
N GLY A 569 -24.66 -12.03 102.38
CA GLY A 569 -24.97 -11.14 101.24
C GLY A 569 -25.69 -11.78 100.05
N GLY A 570 -27.03 -11.68 99.99
CA GLY A 570 -27.85 -11.95 98.78
C GLY A 570 -27.54 -10.93 97.66
N GLY A 571 -27.65 -11.23 96.35
CA GLY A 571 -28.77 -11.80 95.60
C GLY A 571 -29.60 -10.64 95.02
N GLY A 572 -29.87 -10.47 93.73
CA GLY A 572 -29.52 -11.14 92.47
C GLY A 572 -30.23 -10.39 91.33
N GLY A 573 -29.80 -10.58 90.07
CA GLY A 573 -30.59 -10.23 88.88
C GLY A 573 -29.83 -9.68 87.67
N GLY A 574 -29.45 -10.57 86.75
CA GLY A 574 -29.32 -10.34 85.30
C GLY A 574 -28.06 -9.64 84.79
N GLY A 575 -27.12 -10.37 84.18
CA GLY A 575 -25.92 -9.78 83.59
C GLY A 575 -25.40 -10.53 82.38
N SER A 576 -25.66 -9.98 81.19
CA SER A 576 -25.07 -10.35 79.92
C SER A 576 -23.66 -9.78 79.74
N SER A 577 -22.79 -10.59 79.13
CA SER A 577 -21.70 -10.25 78.20
C SER A 577 -20.77 -9.04 78.44
N LYS A 578 -19.49 -9.36 78.74
CA LYS A 578 -18.22 -8.63 78.45
C LYS A 578 -17.06 -9.63 78.71
N LYS A 579 -15.85 -9.58 78.15
CA LYS A 579 -15.15 -8.99 76.99
C LYS A 579 -13.65 -9.37 77.18
N ASP A 580 -12.84 -9.15 76.14
CA ASP A 580 -11.37 -9.24 76.01
C ASP A 580 -10.83 -10.65 75.65
N ASP A 581 -10.40 -10.89 74.39
CA ASP A 581 -9.18 -10.42 73.65
C ASP A 581 -8.05 -11.43 73.90
N THR A 582 -7.24 -11.96 72.97
CA THR A 582 -6.84 -11.75 71.55
C THR A 582 -6.15 -13.09 71.12
N VAL A 583 -5.91 -13.49 69.86
CA VAL A 583 -4.94 -13.01 68.84
C VAL A 583 -5.06 -13.92 67.59
N GLU A 584 -4.92 -13.31 66.39
CA GLU A 584 -4.54 -13.78 65.01
C GLU A 584 -5.25 -15.03 64.42
N GLU A 585 -5.52 -15.16 63.11
CA GLU A 585 -4.96 -14.64 61.86
C GLU A 585 -6.08 -14.78 60.79
N VAL A 586 -6.25 -13.84 59.83
CA VAL A 586 -7.39 -13.89 58.87
C VAL A 586 -6.93 -13.84 57.41
N VAL A 587 -7.38 -14.86 56.67
CA VAL A 587 -7.35 -14.99 55.21
C VAL A 587 -8.57 -14.30 54.58
N ALA A 588 -8.33 -13.75 53.39
CA ALA A 588 -9.25 -12.97 52.57
C ALA A 588 -10.36 -13.78 51.87
N GLU A 589 -11.47 -13.11 51.59
CA GLU A 589 -12.44 -13.47 50.55
C GLU A 589 -12.84 -12.16 49.82
N ILE A 590 -12.80 -12.17 48.48
CA ILE A 590 -13.18 -11.06 47.58
C ILE A 590 -14.17 -11.63 46.58
N VAL A 591 -15.38 -11.05 46.44
CA VAL A 591 -16.12 -10.86 45.17
C VAL A 591 -17.20 -9.77 45.39
N ASP A 592 -17.07 -8.56 44.80
CA ASP A 592 -17.75 -8.14 43.56
C ASP A 592 -17.99 -6.63 43.41
N LYS A 593 -17.89 -6.20 42.14
CA LYS A 593 -18.47 -5.04 41.44
C LYS A 593 -17.87 -3.62 41.58
N GLU A 594 -17.04 -3.33 40.58
CA GLU A 594 -17.25 -2.41 39.43
C GLU A 594 -17.38 -0.87 39.60
N ILE A 595 -16.80 -0.24 38.55
CA ILE A 595 -16.95 1.12 37.95
C ILE A 595 -16.12 2.28 38.59
N PRO A 596 -15.63 3.26 37.80
CA PRO A 596 -14.57 3.27 36.77
C PRO A 596 -13.43 4.24 37.17
N ASP A 597 -12.33 4.34 36.39
CA ASP A 597 -11.54 5.59 36.37
C ASP A 597 -10.76 5.80 35.06
N THR A 598 -10.80 7.05 34.61
CA THR A 598 -10.13 7.66 33.46
C THR A 598 -8.83 8.36 33.86
N GLU A 599 -7.87 8.35 32.92
CA GLU A 599 -6.75 9.30 32.69
C GLU A 599 -5.81 9.67 33.85
N LEU A 600 -4.51 9.39 33.68
CA LEU A 600 -3.50 10.42 33.35
C LEU A 600 -2.09 9.82 33.26
N GLU A 601 -1.37 10.29 32.24
CA GLU A 601 0.05 10.10 31.99
C GLU A 601 0.91 10.67 33.14
N GLN A 602 2.03 10.00 33.45
CA GLN A 602 3.16 10.69 34.07
C GLN A 602 4.52 10.08 33.71
N GLU A 603 5.43 11.02 33.53
CA GLU A 603 6.84 10.98 33.15
C GLU A 603 7.75 10.14 34.05
N SER A 604 8.90 9.74 33.52
CA SER A 604 10.09 9.48 34.33
C SER A 604 11.33 10.11 33.67
N GLU A 605 11.95 11.03 34.39
CA GLU A 605 13.14 11.80 34.03
C GLU A 605 14.37 11.36 34.87
N LEU A 606 15.58 11.51 34.27
CA LEU A 606 16.93 11.77 34.84
C LEU A 606 17.93 10.59 35.01
N SER A 607 19.24 10.70 34.70
CA SER A 607 20.14 11.89 34.58
C SER A 607 21.43 11.67 33.74
N GLU A 608 21.84 12.76 33.05
CA GLU A 608 23.16 13.35 32.68
C GLU A 608 24.51 12.62 32.92
N THR A 609 25.49 12.76 31.98
CA THR A 609 26.49 13.87 31.87
C THR A 609 27.50 13.66 30.72
N ASP A 610 27.71 14.68 29.86
CA ASP A 610 29.00 15.40 29.58
C ASP A 610 29.17 15.96 28.14
N SER A 611 29.01 17.29 28.03
CA SER A 611 29.77 18.29 27.23
C SER A 611 29.83 18.20 25.68
N ALA A 612 29.70 19.26 24.88
CA ALA A 612 29.34 20.67 25.07
C ALA A 612 29.05 21.28 23.67
N GLU A 613 27.90 21.92 23.52
CA GLU A 613 27.67 22.99 22.53
C GLU A 613 28.26 24.30 23.06
N ALA A 614 28.99 25.04 22.23
CA ALA A 614 28.95 26.50 22.19
C ALA A 614 29.78 27.06 21.02
N SER A 615 29.25 28.14 20.43
CA SER A 615 29.97 29.14 19.62
C SER A 615 30.04 28.95 18.10
N MET A 616 28.86 29.07 17.48
CA MET A 616 28.70 29.69 16.17
C MET A 616 28.82 31.23 16.33
N ASN A 617 30.05 31.75 16.23
CA ASN A 617 30.43 33.13 15.82
C ASN A 617 31.89 33.42 16.21
N SER A 618 32.83 33.42 15.24
CA SER A 618 34.11 34.16 15.25
C SER A 618 35.13 33.60 14.24
N ILE A 619 34.86 33.65 12.93
CA ILE A 619 35.93 33.76 11.91
C ILE A 619 35.46 34.73 10.82
N THR A 620 35.35 36.00 11.19
CA THR A 620 35.64 37.14 10.31
C THR A 620 36.60 38.04 11.08
N GLY A 621 37.89 37.93 10.79
CA GLY A 621 38.91 38.80 11.38
C GLY A 621 40.31 38.27 11.11
N LEU A 622 41.08 39.02 10.30
CA LEU A 622 42.48 38.83 9.91
C LEU A 622 42.74 38.06 8.60
N VAL A 623 42.22 38.56 7.47
CA VAL A 623 43.08 39.06 6.37
C VAL A 623 42.32 40.22 5.70
N THR A 624 42.42 41.40 6.31
CA THR A 624 42.33 42.66 5.57
C THR A 624 43.60 43.43 5.82
N SER A 625 44.54 43.33 4.88
CA SER A 625 45.44 44.42 4.53
C SER A 625 45.90 44.15 3.11
N ASP A 626 45.75 45.14 2.24
CA ASP A 626 46.27 45.22 0.85
C ASP A 626 45.37 44.87 -0.33
N PHE A 627 44.06 45.15 -0.31
CA PHE A 627 43.35 45.38 -1.58
C PHE A 627 42.14 46.33 -1.51
N ALA A 628 42.18 47.31 -0.59
CA ALA A 628 41.18 48.38 -0.50
C ALA A 628 41.80 49.78 -0.51
N GLU A 629 42.80 50.01 -1.36
CA GLU A 629 43.36 51.36 -1.56
C GLU A 629 43.45 51.82 -3.02
N ASN A 630 42.82 51.15 -3.99
CA ASN A 630 42.78 51.64 -5.37
C ASN A 630 41.46 51.34 -6.08
N LEU A 631 40.37 51.97 -5.66
CA LEU A 631 39.20 52.29 -6.52
C LEU A 631 38.27 53.31 -5.81
N LYS A 632 38.83 54.45 -5.39
CA LYS A 632 38.05 55.69 -5.30
C LYS A 632 37.95 56.28 -6.71
N GLY A 633 36.87 55.95 -7.42
CA GLY A 633 36.56 56.58 -8.68
C GLY A 633 35.48 55.83 -9.44
N VAL A 634 34.34 56.50 -9.62
CA VAL A 634 33.25 56.17 -10.57
C VAL A 634 32.12 55.26 -10.04
N SER A 635 31.17 55.92 -9.35
CA SER A 635 29.72 55.95 -9.65
C SER A 635 28.94 54.64 -9.96
N LYS A 636 28.08 54.27 -8.99
CA LYS A 636 26.70 53.72 -9.13
C LYS A 636 26.39 52.88 -10.37
N VAL A 637 26.37 51.55 -10.20
CA VAL A 637 25.45 50.49 -10.71
C VAL A 637 26.15 49.17 -10.32
N ILE A 638 25.43 48.07 -10.08
CA ILE A 638 25.91 46.75 -9.58
C ILE A 638 25.89 46.61 -8.04
N GLY A 639 24.72 46.80 -7.44
CA GLY A 639 24.39 46.39 -6.07
C GLY A 639 23.40 45.22 -5.97
N TYR A 640 22.94 44.68 -7.10
CA TYR A 640 21.89 43.65 -7.14
C TYR A 640 22.29 42.34 -7.87
N ALA A 641 23.54 42.21 -8.32
CA ALA A 641 23.99 41.03 -9.08
C ALA A 641 24.79 40.00 -8.26
N ILE A 642 24.97 40.18 -6.94
CA ILE A 642 25.84 39.30 -6.12
C ILE A 642 25.06 38.48 -5.07
N LEU A 643 23.76 38.73 -4.86
CA LEU A 643 22.90 37.87 -4.01
C LEU A 643 22.22 36.72 -4.77
N SER A 644 22.27 36.71 -6.11
CA SER A 644 21.63 35.66 -6.93
C SER A 644 22.53 34.47 -7.27
N LEU A 645 23.81 34.50 -6.88
CA LEU A 645 24.80 33.46 -7.24
C LEU A 645 25.25 32.56 -6.08
N ILE A 646 24.72 32.75 -4.87
CA ILE A 646 24.98 31.85 -3.72
C ILE A 646 23.78 30.92 -3.44
N GLY A 647 22.61 31.17 -4.02
CA GLY A 647 21.40 30.35 -3.85
C GLY A 647 21.24 29.16 -4.80
N ILE A 648 22.07 29.03 -5.86
CA ILE A 648 21.94 27.98 -6.90
C ILE A 648 22.99 26.85 -6.73
N GLY A 649 23.84 26.92 -5.71
CA GLY A 649 24.87 25.89 -5.44
C GLY A 649 24.42 24.69 -4.61
N VAL A 650 23.26 24.74 -3.94
CA VAL A 650 22.85 23.74 -2.93
C VAL A 650 21.76 22.77 -3.44
N ILE A 651 21.17 23.00 -4.62
CA ILE A 651 20.09 22.13 -5.16
C ILE A 651 20.61 21.08 -6.16
N LEU A 652 21.91 21.10 -6.53
CA LEU A 652 22.48 20.14 -7.50
C LEU A 652 23.28 18.97 -6.89
N PHE A 653 23.25 18.75 -5.57
CA PHE A 653 23.99 17.64 -4.93
C PHE A 653 23.18 16.75 -3.97
N GLY A 654 21.85 16.76 -4.06
CA GLY A 654 20.97 15.86 -3.29
C GLY A 654 20.22 14.88 -4.18
N GLY A 655 20.90 13.88 -4.75
CA GLY A 655 20.23 12.90 -5.62
C GLY A 655 21.15 11.96 -6.39
N ALA A 656 22.14 11.35 -5.72
CA ALA A 656 22.85 10.21 -6.30
C ALA A 656 22.90 9.09 -5.26
N ARG A 657 22.00 8.11 -5.40
CA ARG A 657 22.08 6.82 -4.71
C ARG A 657 22.19 5.73 -5.77
N LEU A 658 23.34 5.04 -5.72
CA LEU A 658 23.61 3.68 -6.20
C LEU A 658 23.62 3.45 -7.73
N LEU A 659 24.80 3.56 -8.34
CA LEU A 659 25.33 2.51 -9.22
C LEU A 659 26.87 2.46 -9.08
N HIS A 660 27.37 1.26 -8.81
CA HIS A 660 28.79 0.89 -8.75
C HIS A 660 29.49 1.16 -10.09
N HIS A 661 30.58 1.94 -10.11
CA HIS A 661 31.90 1.51 -10.60
C HIS A 661 32.95 2.62 -10.49
N ASP A 662 34.14 2.25 -10.00
CA ASP A 662 35.33 3.06 -9.76
C ASP A 662 35.84 3.85 -10.97
N TRP A 663 36.14 5.15 -10.85
CA TRP A 663 37.22 5.82 -11.61
C TRP A 663 37.88 6.93 -10.77
N GLU A 664 39.17 6.75 -10.48
CA GLU A 664 40.07 7.73 -9.88
C GLU A 664 40.51 8.82 -10.89
N SER A 665 40.66 10.05 -10.37
CA SER A 665 41.53 11.16 -10.78
C SER A 665 41.59 11.67 -12.24
N ASP A 666 41.23 12.95 -12.45
CA ASP A 666 42.21 13.97 -12.89
C ASP A 666 41.66 15.43 -12.83
N ASP A 667 42.13 16.19 -11.81
CA ASP A 667 41.87 17.62 -11.54
C ASP A 667 42.42 18.58 -12.65
N VAL A 668 43.05 18.03 -13.69
CA VAL A 668 43.59 18.79 -14.83
C VAL A 668 42.51 19.05 -15.90
N GLY A 669 41.56 18.12 -16.08
CA GLY A 669 40.49 18.24 -17.09
C GLY A 669 39.49 19.36 -16.76
N MET A 670 39.09 19.48 -15.49
CA MET A 670 38.15 20.52 -15.04
C MET A 670 38.75 21.93 -15.15
N LYS A 671 40.05 22.10 -14.86
CA LYS A 671 40.75 23.38 -15.03
C LYS A 671 40.90 23.80 -16.49
N MET A 672 40.98 22.84 -17.41
CA MET A 672 41.07 23.10 -18.85
C MET A 672 39.71 23.47 -19.44
N GLN A 673 38.63 22.80 -19.02
CA GLN A 673 37.26 23.13 -19.42
C GLN A 673 36.80 24.49 -18.87
N ALA A 674 37.15 24.84 -17.62
CA ALA A 674 36.86 26.16 -17.07
C ALA A 674 37.59 27.29 -17.81
N LYS A 675 38.85 27.07 -18.23
CA LYS A 675 39.60 28.03 -19.05
C LYS A 675 39.01 28.20 -20.44
N MET A 676 38.58 27.12 -21.08
CA MET A 676 37.92 27.17 -22.40
C MET A 676 36.58 27.91 -22.33
N PHE A 677 35.76 27.64 -21.31
CA PHE A 677 34.48 28.31 -21.09
C PHE A 677 34.63 29.82 -20.84
N ILE A 678 35.62 30.23 -20.06
CA ILE A 678 35.93 31.67 -19.83
C ILE A 678 36.44 32.34 -21.11
N GLN A 679 37.26 31.65 -21.89
CA GLN A 679 37.80 32.17 -23.15
C GLN A 679 36.71 32.34 -24.22
N ASP A 680 35.76 31.40 -24.31
CA ASP A 680 34.62 31.48 -25.23
C ASP A 680 33.63 32.58 -24.82
N LYS A 681 33.34 32.74 -23.52
CA LYS A 681 32.55 33.88 -23.02
C LYS A 681 33.24 35.22 -23.29
N TYR A 682 34.56 35.31 -23.12
CA TYR A 682 35.33 36.51 -23.44
C TYR A 682 35.27 36.83 -24.95
N ASN A 683 35.41 35.83 -25.81
CA ASN A 683 35.32 36.01 -27.27
C ASN A 683 33.90 36.39 -27.71
N TRP A 684 32.87 35.80 -27.11
CA TRP A 684 31.46 36.14 -27.36
C TRP A 684 31.12 37.58 -26.96
N ILE A 685 31.60 38.05 -25.80
CA ILE A 685 31.44 39.45 -25.36
C ILE A 685 32.20 40.40 -26.31
N LYS A 686 33.43 40.05 -26.71
CA LYS A 686 34.24 40.85 -27.64
C LYS A 686 33.61 40.96 -29.03
N ASP A 687 32.96 39.90 -29.50
CA ASP A 687 32.26 39.87 -30.79
C ASP A 687 30.94 40.67 -30.76
N LYS A 688 30.23 40.67 -29.62
CA LYS A 688 29.07 41.53 -29.39
C LYS A 688 29.44 43.01 -29.24
N LEU A 689 30.58 43.33 -28.63
CA LEU A 689 31.08 44.70 -28.51
C LEU A 689 31.57 45.28 -29.85
N LYS A 690 32.15 44.46 -30.74
CA LYS A 690 32.53 44.89 -32.11
C LYS A 690 31.34 45.22 -33.01
N ARG A 691 30.14 44.69 -32.73
CA ARG A 691 28.91 45.03 -33.49
C ARG A 691 28.24 46.33 -33.03
N LYS A 692 28.75 46.96 -31.97
CA LYS A 692 28.25 48.26 -31.46
C LYS A 692 28.65 49.43 -32.38
N ASP A 693 29.75 49.31 -33.12
CA ASP A 693 30.25 50.38 -34.01
C ASP A 693 29.51 50.44 -35.36
N GLN A 694 28.47 49.63 -35.58
CA GLN A 694 27.66 49.63 -36.83
C GLN A 694 26.25 50.21 -36.69
N PHE A 695 25.87 50.72 -35.53
CA PHE A 695 24.61 51.45 -35.34
C PHE A 695 24.82 52.70 -34.50
N ASP A 696 25.41 53.73 -35.11
CA ASP A 696 25.41 55.08 -34.55
C ASP A 696 24.17 55.81 -35.07
N GLY A 697 23.07 55.73 -34.29
CA GLY A 697 21.81 56.33 -34.71
C GLY A 697 20.60 55.95 -33.85
N LYS A 698 20.54 56.55 -32.65
CA LYS A 698 19.39 56.68 -31.72
C LYS A 698 19.21 55.60 -30.64
N ASP A 699 19.17 56.12 -29.41
CA ASP A 699 18.73 55.57 -28.13
C ASP A 699 19.40 54.30 -27.57
N GLY A 700 20.52 54.53 -26.86
CA GLY A 700 21.13 53.57 -25.95
C GLY A 700 20.55 53.60 -24.54
N SER A 701 19.24 53.40 -24.38
CA SER A 701 18.58 53.27 -23.06
C SER A 701 18.20 51.83 -22.68
N GLN A 702 18.56 50.83 -23.48
CA GLN A 702 18.49 49.42 -23.09
C GLN A 702 19.78 48.69 -23.49
N PHE A 703 20.70 48.57 -22.53
CA PHE A 703 21.70 47.50 -22.49
C PHE A 703 22.10 47.26 -21.04
#